data_AF-A0A168J2S6-F1
#
_entry.id   AF-A0A168J2S6-F1
#
_cell.length_a   1.000
_cell.length_b   1.000
_cell.length_c   1.000
_cell.angle_alpha   90.00
_cell.angle_beta   90.00
_cell.angle_gamma   90.00
#
_symmetry.space_group_name_H-M   'P 1'
#
loop_
_entity.id
_entity.type
_entity.pdbx_description
1 polymer ?
#
loop_
_entity_poly.entity_id
_entity_poly.type
_entity_poly.pdbx_seq_one_letter_code
_entity_poly.pdbx_strand_id
1 'polypeptide(L)'
;MASALMGLPASAANEDFEKAQVVPQSENNSVLNKGDTASAVVHESATKINGGANGIDGPTTNGDSKSYADAARPAVNGVEPTRTKYPTLRSEKSLRNSEVTAWKAGGIRFAPLRVPLRRRLQTAAVLFHCMSIVVLISMFWFTCANPLMWPILIPYLLHLTFSAAAVDGKLSYRSEYLRSLPLWKLFAGYFPIRLHKTFDLDPKRRYILGYHPHGIISHGAWCSFATNALGFREKFPGITNSILTLDSNFRIPLYRDWILAMGVRSVSKESIRNLLSKGGPKNDGQGRAVTIVIGGARESLEAQPGTLRLILKGRKGFIKMALRSGADLVPVIGFGENDLYDQLSPKTHPLVHKLQMFTLKVFKFTLPALHGRGLLNYDVGLMPYRRPVNVVIGKPVRVHSSPGHQPTSDEIDYYHELYVQELENLWATYKDDFVPGRVSELEIEEDDKPVAKPSVAGKALGSLKSAAAKLAANPAPKRKAESDDAAELQPKVAASQPKKRKTEKAKDEDTMPLADRTAVSSLRKAMFIGAHVSAAGGVNNSVTNAIHIGANAFALFLKSQRKWDNPPITSEAKELFMSGCSHHGYKATEHALPHGSYLVNLAQSDPAKAAQAYNAFVDDLARCEQLGIKLYNFHPGSTLGDSRDAAIGRIAAQLNKSHEATSSVITVLENMAGSGNVIGSTWEDLRDIIALVDDKSRVGVCIDTCHAFAAGHDLRTPEAFSKTLDEFKKIVGIKYLKAFHLNDSKAPFASNRDLHANIGTGFLGLRAFHSVMNEDSFCGMPMVLETPIDKKDDKGKTIEDKQVWADEIKLLESLIGMDADSEDFAALEKKLQARGAAERQRIQDQVDKKSAKSGSKKQAGGKKGKKTAAVDDESD
;
A
#
# COMPACT_ATOMS: atom_id res chain seq x y z
N MET A 1 -52.64 -12.09 4.25
CA MET A 1 -53.44 -12.42 3.05
C MET A 1 -52.46 -12.62 1.89
N ALA A 2 -52.53 -13.67 1.08
CA ALA A 2 -53.36 -14.88 1.17
C ALA A 2 -52.51 -16.12 1.51
N SER A 3 -53.16 -17.18 1.99
CA SER A 3 -52.61 -18.53 2.13
C SER A 3 -53.59 -19.51 1.49
N ALA A 4 -53.14 -20.75 1.25
CA ALA A 4 -53.89 -21.88 0.71
C ALA A 4 -54.46 -21.71 -0.71
N LEU A 5 -53.95 -22.54 -1.63
CA LEU A 5 -54.75 -23.63 -2.23
C LEU A 5 -53.86 -24.55 -3.08
N MET A 6 -53.70 -25.81 -2.63
CA MET A 6 -53.53 -27.08 -3.38
C MET A 6 -52.75 -28.13 -2.56
N GLY A 7 -53.49 -29.00 -1.85
CA GLY A 7 -53.21 -30.44 -1.82
C GLY A 7 -54.22 -31.12 -2.78
N LEU A 8 -54.26 -32.43 -3.04
CA LEU A 8 -53.72 -33.69 -2.48
C LEU A 8 -53.68 -34.72 -3.67
N PRO A 9 -53.49 -36.05 -3.52
CA PRO A 9 -53.01 -36.91 -2.42
C PRO A 9 -51.76 -37.72 -2.84
N ALA A 10 -51.53 -38.91 -2.24
CA ALA A 10 -50.39 -39.80 -2.54
C ALA A 10 -50.80 -41.28 -2.71
N SER A 11 -50.11 -42.00 -3.61
CA SER A 11 -49.96 -43.48 -3.67
C SER A 11 -48.99 -43.86 -4.81
N ALA A 12 -48.43 -45.08 -4.92
CA ALA A 12 -47.88 -46.00 -3.91
C ALA A 12 -47.03 -47.10 -4.61
N ALA A 13 -45.77 -47.30 -4.18
CA ALA A 13 -44.84 -48.43 -4.43
C ALA A 13 -43.47 -48.01 -3.83
N ASN A 14 -42.77 -48.68 -2.90
CA ASN A 14 -42.48 -50.12 -2.63
C ASN A 14 -41.72 -50.79 -3.79
N GLU A 15 -40.58 -51.46 -3.61
CA GLU A 15 -39.68 -51.76 -2.47
C GLU A 15 -38.20 -51.48 -2.92
N ASP A 16 -37.10 -51.64 -2.18
CA ASP A 16 -36.75 -52.55 -1.08
C ASP A 16 -35.48 -52.06 -0.29
N PHE A 17 -34.98 -52.87 0.65
CA PHE A 17 -33.76 -52.76 1.46
C PHE A 17 -33.77 -51.85 2.71
N GLU A 18 -34.40 -52.37 3.77
CA GLU A 18 -33.81 -52.33 5.13
C GLU A 18 -32.54 -53.25 5.20
N LYS A 19 -31.78 -53.46 6.30
CA LYS A 19 -31.93 -53.14 7.74
C LYS A 19 -30.56 -53.22 8.44
N ALA A 20 -30.29 -52.37 9.43
CA ALA A 20 -29.30 -52.51 10.54
C ALA A 20 -29.18 -51.16 11.30
N GLN A 21 -30.23 -50.73 12.00
CA GLN A 21 -30.36 -50.81 13.47
C GLN A 21 -29.41 -49.92 14.29
N VAL A 22 -30.03 -49.15 15.19
CA VAL A 22 -29.43 -48.30 16.24
C VAL A 22 -30.19 -48.61 17.55
N VAL A 23 -29.51 -48.57 18.68
CA VAL A 23 -30.11 -48.69 20.03
C VAL A 23 -29.74 -47.44 20.86
N PRO A 24 -30.70 -46.68 21.42
CA PRO A 24 -30.42 -45.45 22.16
C PRO A 24 -30.77 -45.52 23.67
N GLN A 25 -29.98 -44.81 24.48
CA GLN A 25 -30.32 -44.31 25.84
C GLN A 25 -29.60 -42.94 25.99
N SER A 26 -30.19 -41.80 26.40
CA SER A 26 -31.19 -41.42 27.42
C SER A 26 -30.56 -41.07 28.78
N GLU A 27 -30.55 -39.78 29.11
CA GLU A 27 -30.07 -39.23 30.39
C GLU A 27 -31.11 -39.37 31.51
N ASN A 28 -30.68 -39.56 32.77
CA ASN A 28 -31.39 -38.97 33.92
C ASN A 28 -30.56 -38.90 35.23
N ASN A 29 -31.06 -38.09 36.18
CA ASN A 29 -30.37 -37.57 37.37
C ASN A 29 -30.11 -38.55 38.53
N SER A 30 -28.95 -38.39 39.20
CA SER A 30 -28.80 -38.29 40.68
C SER A 30 -27.34 -37.90 41.00
N VAL A 31 -26.89 -37.09 41.97
CA VAL A 31 -27.40 -36.29 43.13
C VAL A 31 -26.53 -36.62 44.36
N LEU A 32 -25.94 -35.56 44.94
CA LEU A 32 -25.33 -35.41 46.29
C LEU A 32 -23.92 -35.95 46.66
N ASN A 33 -23.16 -34.99 47.21
CA ASN A 33 -22.30 -35.02 48.43
C ASN A 33 -20.81 -35.39 48.40
N LYS A 34 -20.02 -34.42 48.92
CA LYS A 34 -18.90 -34.49 49.90
C LYS A 34 -17.74 -35.48 49.66
N GLY A 35 -16.48 -35.12 49.94
CA GLY A 35 -15.94 -33.89 50.51
C GLY A 35 -14.54 -34.13 51.13
N ASP A 36 -13.87 -33.05 51.54
CA ASP A 36 -12.67 -33.05 52.42
C ASP A 36 -11.39 -33.73 51.87
N THR A 37 -10.18 -33.56 52.45
CA THR A 37 -9.42 -32.31 52.75
C THR A 37 -7.90 -32.59 52.70
N ALA A 38 -7.07 -31.54 52.80
CA ALA A 38 -5.71 -31.52 53.40
C ALA A 38 -4.52 -32.31 52.78
N SER A 39 -3.64 -31.55 52.13
CA SER A 39 -2.24 -31.29 52.56
C SER A 39 -1.20 -32.41 52.88
N ALA A 40 -0.27 -32.59 51.92
CA ALA A 40 1.19 -32.27 52.05
C ALA A 40 2.18 -33.20 52.82
N VAL A 41 3.49 -32.89 52.61
CA VAL A 41 4.71 -33.37 53.33
C VAL A 41 5.18 -34.81 52.98
N VAL A 42 6.48 -35.19 52.88
CA VAL A 42 7.77 -34.65 52.34
C VAL A 42 8.83 -35.80 52.40
N HIS A 43 10.06 -35.59 51.93
CA HIS A 43 11.26 -36.47 51.85
C HIS A 43 11.44 -37.21 50.51
N GLU A 44 12.59 -37.14 49.80
CA GLU A 44 14.01 -37.51 50.12
C GLU A 44 14.29 -39.01 50.02
N SER A 45 15.48 -39.49 49.60
CA SER A 45 16.73 -38.79 49.21
C SER A 45 17.52 -39.56 48.11
N ALA A 46 18.72 -39.07 47.77
CA ALA A 46 19.51 -39.42 46.59
C ALA A 46 20.38 -40.69 46.71
N THR A 47 20.94 -41.14 45.57
CA THR A 47 22.24 -41.84 45.52
C THR A 47 23.03 -41.40 44.28
N LYS A 48 24.37 -41.37 44.36
CA LYS A 48 25.30 -41.07 43.24
C LYS A 48 25.61 -42.37 42.45
N ILE A 49 26.53 -42.47 41.48
CA ILE A 49 28.01 -42.39 41.61
C ILE A 49 28.70 -42.25 40.22
N ASN A 50 29.67 -41.33 40.16
CA ASN A 50 30.89 -41.14 39.33
C ASN A 50 31.22 -41.94 38.04
N GLY A 51 31.87 -41.23 37.09
CA GLY A 51 33.03 -41.71 36.29
C GLY A 51 32.92 -41.55 34.76
N GLY A 52 33.93 -41.09 33.99
CA GLY A 52 35.20 -40.42 34.36
C GLY A 52 36.30 -40.45 33.25
N ALA A 53 37.01 -39.31 33.07
CA ALA A 53 38.31 -39.10 32.39
C ALA A 53 38.43 -39.05 30.82
N ASN A 54 38.94 -37.89 30.35
CA ASN A 54 40.09 -37.60 29.43
C ASN A 54 40.26 -38.34 28.06
N GLY A 55 40.74 -37.69 26.97
CA GLY A 55 41.16 -36.28 26.73
C GLY A 55 42.03 -36.11 25.46
N ILE A 56 42.68 -34.93 25.31
CA ILE A 56 43.74 -34.51 24.33
C ILE A 56 43.28 -33.78 23.03
N ASP A 57 43.96 -32.67 22.72
CA ASP A 57 43.82 -31.70 21.59
C ASP A 57 44.50 -32.19 20.27
N GLY A 58 44.46 -31.57 19.08
CA GLY A 58 43.98 -30.30 18.47
C GLY A 58 44.68 -30.12 17.08
N PRO A 59 44.73 -28.97 16.36
CA PRO A 59 43.87 -27.78 16.28
C PRO A 59 43.49 -27.37 14.81
N THR A 60 42.87 -26.19 14.59
CA THR A 60 42.70 -25.43 13.29
C THR A 60 41.84 -26.06 12.16
N THR A 61 41.08 -25.35 11.30
CA THR A 61 40.78 -23.89 11.12
C THR A 61 39.42 -23.70 10.41
N ASN A 62 38.71 -22.59 10.74
CA ASN A 62 37.76 -21.77 9.95
C ASN A 62 36.76 -22.43 8.96
N GLY A 63 35.45 -22.10 9.01
CA GLY A 63 34.78 -21.19 9.96
C GLY A 63 33.31 -20.91 9.61
N ASP A 64 32.50 -20.65 10.64
CA ASP A 64 31.05 -20.54 10.54
C ASP A 64 30.53 -19.13 10.20
N SER A 65 29.54 -19.07 9.31
CA SER A 65 28.70 -17.88 9.14
C SER A 65 27.67 -17.80 10.28
N LYS A 66 27.97 -17.01 11.33
CA LYS A 66 27.01 -16.76 12.41
C LYS A 66 25.69 -16.19 11.88
N SER A 67 24.58 -16.75 12.34
CA SER A 67 23.24 -16.27 12.05
C SER A 67 22.96 -14.94 12.76
N TYR A 68 22.12 -14.09 12.18
CA TYR A 68 21.62 -12.87 12.82
C TYR A 68 20.73 -13.13 14.05
N ALA A 69 20.32 -14.38 14.29
CA ALA A 69 19.32 -14.76 15.30
C ALA A 69 19.78 -14.67 16.78
N ASP A 70 21.07 -14.51 17.05
CA ASP A 70 21.60 -14.50 18.43
C ASP A 70 21.70 -13.08 19.04
N ALA A 71 21.52 -12.02 18.24
CA ALA A 71 21.86 -10.64 18.63
C ALA A 71 20.71 -9.83 19.27
N ALA A 72 19.48 -10.34 19.31
CA ALA A 72 18.31 -9.59 19.78
C ALA A 72 17.35 -10.46 20.62
N ARG A 73 17.52 -10.46 21.95
CA ARG A 73 16.54 -11.02 22.90
C ARG A 73 16.44 -10.18 24.18
N PRO A 74 15.33 -9.48 24.42
CA PRO A 74 14.92 -9.12 25.77
C PRO A 74 14.54 -10.41 26.51
N ALA A 75 15.14 -10.66 27.68
CA ALA A 75 14.91 -11.89 28.44
C ALA A 75 13.55 -11.85 29.17
N VAL A 76 12.48 -12.33 28.52
CA VAL A 76 11.17 -12.56 29.16
C VAL A 76 11.02 -14.04 29.50
N ASN A 77 11.25 -14.38 30.77
CA ASN A 77 10.84 -15.64 31.42
C ASN A 77 11.29 -16.96 30.75
N GLY A 78 12.60 -17.12 30.55
CA GLY A 78 13.31 -18.39 30.83
C GLY A 78 12.90 -19.70 30.14
N VAL A 79 12.08 -19.68 29.07
CA VAL A 79 11.63 -20.87 28.35
C VAL A 79 12.31 -20.96 26.99
N GLU A 80 13.01 -22.07 26.73
CA GLU A 80 13.53 -22.36 25.39
C GLU A 80 12.39 -22.53 24.36
N PRO A 81 12.59 -22.12 23.09
CA PRO A 81 11.58 -22.25 22.04
C PRO A 81 11.38 -23.73 21.66
N THR A 82 10.53 -24.43 22.41
CA THR A 82 10.15 -25.82 22.17
C THR A 82 9.54 -25.99 20.76
N ARG A 83 10.23 -26.75 19.91
CA ARG A 83 9.81 -27.01 18.53
C ARG A 83 8.46 -27.73 18.51
N THR A 84 7.40 -27.05 18.05
CA THR A 84 6.02 -27.58 18.04
C THR A 84 5.97 -28.94 17.34
N LYS A 85 5.62 -29.99 18.09
CA LYS A 85 5.39 -31.33 17.52
C LYS A 85 3.97 -31.40 16.93
N TYR A 86 3.89 -31.28 15.61
CA TYR A 86 2.66 -31.53 14.86
C TYR A 86 2.24 -33.02 14.91
N PRO A 87 0.93 -33.33 14.88
CA PRO A 87 0.43 -34.71 14.92
C PRO A 87 0.64 -35.43 13.58
N THR A 88 0.99 -36.72 13.61
CA THR A 88 1.12 -37.52 12.38
C THR A 88 -0.23 -37.68 11.69
N LEU A 89 -0.36 -37.14 10.46
CA LEU A 89 -1.54 -37.31 9.63
C LEU A 89 -1.43 -38.61 8.81
N ARG A 90 -2.51 -39.38 8.70
CA ARG A 90 -2.50 -40.60 7.87
C ARG A 90 -2.53 -40.23 6.39
N SER A 91 -1.37 -40.32 5.72
CA SER A 91 -1.30 -40.36 4.25
C SER A 91 -1.89 -41.68 3.74
N GLU A 92 -3.21 -41.72 3.56
CA GLU A 92 -3.84 -42.74 2.73
C GLU A 92 -3.28 -42.61 1.31
N LYS A 93 -2.49 -43.62 0.89
CA LYS A 93 -1.82 -43.67 -0.42
C LYS A 93 -2.82 -43.30 -1.52
N SER A 94 -2.66 -42.08 -2.05
CA SER A 94 -3.56 -41.53 -3.07
C SER A 94 -3.67 -42.49 -4.24
N LEU A 95 -4.91 -42.79 -4.65
CA LEU A 95 -5.21 -43.68 -5.77
C LEU A 95 -4.77 -43.03 -7.10
N ARG A 96 -3.47 -43.11 -7.39
CA ARG A 96 -2.86 -42.79 -8.70
C ARG A 96 -3.27 -43.84 -9.74
N ASN A 97 -4.57 -43.94 -10.03
CA ASN A 97 -5.09 -44.79 -11.10
C ASN A 97 -6.49 -44.35 -11.53
N SER A 98 -6.60 -43.72 -12.71
CA SER A 98 -7.81 -43.73 -13.58
C SER A 98 -7.66 -42.99 -14.93
N GLU A 99 -6.42 -42.74 -15.39
CA GLU A 99 -6.10 -42.27 -16.76
C GLU A 99 -5.47 -43.37 -17.65
N VAL A 100 -5.34 -44.59 -17.13
CA VAL A 100 -4.73 -45.75 -17.83
C VAL A 100 -5.53 -46.16 -19.07
N THR A 101 -6.83 -45.85 -19.12
CA THR A 101 -7.75 -46.19 -20.22
C THR A 101 -8.19 -44.95 -21.00
N ALA A 102 -7.25 -44.35 -21.73
CA ALA A 102 -7.51 -43.27 -22.69
C ALA A 102 -7.05 -43.67 -24.10
N TRP A 103 -7.89 -43.40 -25.10
CA TRP A 103 -7.52 -43.60 -26.51
C TRP A 103 -6.87 -42.34 -27.08
N LYS A 104 -5.95 -42.48 -28.04
CA LYS A 104 -5.20 -41.36 -28.62
C LYS A 104 -5.67 -41.06 -30.05
N ALA A 105 -5.85 -39.77 -30.36
CA ALA A 105 -6.04 -39.28 -31.72
C ALA A 105 -5.36 -37.91 -31.87
N GLY A 106 -4.59 -37.71 -32.95
CA GLY A 106 -3.84 -36.45 -33.17
C GLY A 106 -2.87 -36.08 -32.04
N GLY A 107 -2.33 -37.09 -31.32
CA GLY A 107 -1.50 -36.89 -30.12
C GLY A 107 -2.26 -36.68 -28.80
N ILE A 108 -3.54 -36.29 -28.86
CA ILE A 108 -4.39 -35.99 -27.70
C ILE A 108 -4.99 -37.28 -27.13
N ARG A 109 -4.94 -37.45 -25.80
CA ARG A 109 -5.65 -38.50 -25.05
C ARG A 109 -7.10 -38.10 -24.82
N PHE A 110 -8.04 -38.88 -25.34
CA PHE A 110 -9.48 -38.66 -25.17
C PHE A 110 -10.07 -39.49 -24.04
N ALA A 111 -11.12 -38.96 -23.42
CA ALA A 111 -11.90 -39.69 -22.42
C ALA A 111 -12.52 -40.96 -23.06
N PRO A 112 -12.51 -42.12 -22.37
CA PRO A 112 -13.15 -43.31 -22.89
C PRO A 112 -14.67 -43.09 -22.97
N LEU A 113 -15.33 -43.62 -24.01
CA LEU A 113 -16.76 -43.39 -24.22
C LEU A 113 -17.62 -43.81 -23.01
N ARG A 114 -17.18 -44.83 -22.26
CA ARG A 114 -17.82 -45.37 -21.04
C ARG A 114 -17.24 -44.79 -19.72
N VAL A 115 -17.08 -43.47 -19.59
CA VAL A 115 -16.81 -42.84 -18.28
C VAL A 115 -18.03 -43.00 -17.34
N PRO A 116 -17.86 -43.51 -16.09
CA PRO A 116 -18.94 -43.67 -15.11
C PRO A 116 -19.67 -42.37 -14.74
N LEU A 117 -20.97 -42.46 -14.48
CA LEU A 117 -21.83 -41.31 -14.17
C LEU A 117 -21.28 -40.44 -13.03
N ARG A 118 -20.77 -41.05 -11.94
CA ARG A 118 -20.14 -40.32 -10.83
C ARG A 118 -18.97 -39.44 -11.28
N ARG A 119 -18.10 -39.90 -12.21
CA ARG A 119 -17.01 -39.08 -12.76
C ARG A 119 -17.54 -37.93 -13.62
N ARG A 120 -18.62 -38.15 -14.38
CA ARG A 120 -19.29 -37.09 -15.19
C ARG A 120 -19.90 -36.01 -14.30
N LEU A 121 -20.63 -36.41 -13.24
CA LEU A 121 -21.22 -35.49 -12.27
C LEU A 121 -20.18 -34.67 -11.50
N GLN A 122 -19.02 -35.27 -11.16
CA GLN A 122 -17.88 -34.54 -10.60
C GLN A 122 -17.33 -33.48 -11.58
N THR A 123 -17.15 -33.83 -12.86
CA THR A 123 -16.71 -32.87 -13.89
C THR A 123 -17.73 -31.76 -14.10
N ALA A 124 -19.04 -32.08 -14.09
CA ALA A 124 -20.11 -31.08 -14.17
C ALA A 124 -20.14 -30.14 -12.95
N ALA A 125 -19.88 -30.65 -11.74
CA ALA A 125 -19.82 -29.84 -10.52
C ALA A 125 -18.66 -28.81 -10.55
N VAL A 126 -17.48 -29.22 -11.03
CA VAL A 126 -16.34 -28.31 -11.20
C VAL A 126 -16.57 -27.33 -12.36
N LEU A 127 -17.16 -27.78 -13.47
CA LEU A 127 -17.54 -26.91 -14.60
C LEU A 127 -18.54 -25.83 -14.16
N PHE A 128 -19.59 -26.22 -13.43
CA PHE A 128 -20.57 -25.29 -12.86
C PHE A 128 -19.90 -24.24 -11.97
N HIS A 129 -18.98 -24.64 -11.08
CA HIS A 129 -18.25 -23.69 -10.25
C HIS A 129 -17.40 -22.72 -11.10
N CYS A 130 -16.58 -23.24 -12.02
CA CYS A 130 -15.71 -22.43 -12.88
C CYS A 130 -16.49 -21.45 -13.78
N MET A 131 -17.66 -21.88 -14.28
CA MET A 131 -18.51 -21.06 -15.14
C MET A 131 -19.52 -20.20 -14.37
N SER A 132 -19.66 -20.36 -13.06
CA SER A 132 -20.72 -19.69 -12.27
C SER A 132 -20.72 -18.17 -12.42
N ILE A 133 -19.55 -17.53 -12.46
CA ILE A 133 -19.43 -16.08 -12.69
C ILE A 133 -19.88 -15.68 -14.11
N VAL A 134 -19.51 -16.46 -15.13
CA VAL A 134 -19.89 -16.20 -16.53
C VAL A 134 -21.40 -16.36 -16.70
N VAL A 135 -21.95 -17.49 -16.22
CA VAL A 135 -23.38 -17.81 -16.31
C VAL A 135 -24.23 -16.76 -15.60
N LEU A 136 -23.87 -16.37 -14.37
CA LEU A 136 -24.65 -15.38 -13.61
C LEU A 136 -24.54 -13.96 -14.21
N ILE A 137 -23.41 -13.58 -14.80
CA ILE A 137 -23.27 -12.34 -15.58
C ILE A 137 -24.13 -12.38 -16.85
N SER A 138 -24.09 -13.48 -17.62
CA SER A 138 -24.93 -13.65 -18.82
C SER A 138 -26.42 -13.64 -18.50
N MET A 139 -26.83 -14.29 -17.40
CA MET A 139 -28.21 -14.24 -16.91
C MET A 139 -28.63 -12.82 -16.51
N PHE A 140 -27.75 -12.05 -15.86
CA PHE A 140 -28.03 -10.65 -15.54
C PHE A 140 -28.25 -9.81 -16.81
N TRP A 141 -27.34 -9.87 -17.79
CA TRP A 141 -27.51 -9.13 -19.04
C TRP A 141 -28.74 -9.58 -19.85
N PHE A 142 -29.10 -10.86 -19.79
CA PHE A 142 -30.36 -11.36 -20.36
C PHE A 142 -31.59 -10.77 -19.66
N THR A 143 -31.58 -10.62 -18.33
CA THR A 143 -32.66 -9.92 -17.61
C THR A 143 -32.69 -8.40 -17.88
N CYS A 144 -31.53 -7.76 -18.13
CA CYS A 144 -31.49 -6.38 -18.62
C CYS A 144 -32.13 -6.24 -20.00
N ALA A 145 -31.87 -7.18 -20.91
CA ALA A 145 -32.37 -7.18 -22.29
C ALA A 145 -33.87 -7.49 -22.40
N ASN A 146 -34.54 -7.93 -21.32
CA ASN A 146 -35.96 -8.24 -21.31
C ASN A 146 -36.76 -7.21 -20.46
N PRO A 147 -37.50 -6.28 -21.09
CA PRO A 147 -38.30 -5.27 -20.38
C PRO A 147 -39.32 -5.84 -19.38
N LEU A 148 -39.82 -7.07 -19.58
CA LEU A 148 -40.75 -7.72 -18.64
C LEU A 148 -40.12 -7.99 -17.26
N MET A 149 -38.79 -8.07 -17.19
CA MET A 149 -38.05 -8.25 -15.94
C MET A 149 -37.78 -6.93 -15.20
N TRP A 150 -37.93 -5.78 -15.87
CA TRP A 150 -37.56 -4.47 -15.31
C TRP A 150 -38.28 -4.10 -14.00
N PRO A 151 -39.57 -4.42 -13.78
CA PRO A 151 -40.25 -4.17 -12.49
C PRO A 151 -39.60 -4.86 -11.29
N ILE A 152 -38.85 -5.96 -11.50
CA ILE A 152 -38.08 -6.66 -10.46
C ILE A 152 -36.63 -6.18 -10.47
N LEU A 153 -36.05 -6.01 -11.67
CA LEU A 153 -34.65 -5.65 -11.87
C LEU A 153 -34.31 -4.26 -11.34
N ILE A 154 -35.18 -3.26 -11.51
CA ILE A 154 -34.92 -1.88 -11.10
C ILE A 154 -34.88 -1.76 -9.56
N PRO A 155 -35.87 -2.28 -8.78
CA PRO A 155 -35.76 -2.35 -7.32
C PRO A 155 -34.56 -3.17 -6.83
N TYR A 156 -34.23 -4.28 -7.51
CA TYR A 156 -33.06 -5.09 -7.18
C TYR A 156 -31.74 -4.31 -7.37
N LEU A 157 -31.55 -3.64 -8.52
CA LEU A 157 -30.40 -2.78 -8.77
C LEU A 157 -30.32 -1.62 -7.77
N LEU A 158 -31.46 -1.01 -7.40
CA LEU A 158 -31.50 0.03 -6.38
C LEU A 158 -31.03 -0.51 -5.01
N HIS A 159 -31.52 -1.68 -4.60
CA HIS A 159 -31.07 -2.39 -3.39
C HIS A 159 -29.56 -2.69 -3.42
N LEU A 160 -29.02 -3.15 -4.56
CA LEU A 160 -27.58 -3.38 -4.70
C LEU A 160 -26.76 -2.12 -4.40
N THR A 161 -27.23 -0.92 -4.78
CA THR A 161 -26.51 0.33 -4.52
C THR A 161 -26.49 0.79 -3.06
N PHE A 162 -27.31 0.18 -2.19
CA PHE A 162 -27.37 0.50 -0.75
C PHE A 162 -27.02 -0.68 0.18
N SER A 163 -26.84 -1.89 -0.35
CA SER A 163 -26.76 -3.11 0.47
C SER A 163 -25.33 -3.45 0.91
N ALA A 164 -25.01 -3.07 2.16
CA ALA A 164 -23.73 -3.32 2.84
C ALA A 164 -23.46 -4.81 3.24
N ALA A 165 -24.24 -5.77 2.73
CA ALA A 165 -24.20 -7.18 3.18
C ALA A 165 -22.84 -7.91 2.99
N ALA A 166 -21.91 -7.33 2.21
CA ALA A 166 -20.54 -7.81 2.01
C ALA A 166 -19.55 -7.38 3.12
N VAL A 167 -19.93 -6.38 3.93
CA VAL A 167 -19.10 -5.77 4.99
C VAL A 167 -19.79 -5.73 6.37
N ASP A 168 -21.08 -6.04 6.46
CA ASP A 168 -21.91 -5.84 7.67
C ASP A 168 -21.56 -6.71 8.91
N GLY A 169 -20.75 -7.76 8.76
CA GLY A 169 -20.41 -8.72 9.82
C GLY A 169 -21.51 -9.74 10.18
N LYS A 170 -22.77 -9.48 9.80
CA LYS A 170 -23.96 -10.24 10.24
C LYS A 170 -24.10 -11.60 9.56
N LEU A 171 -23.60 -11.75 8.33
CA LEU A 171 -23.76 -12.93 7.47
C LEU A 171 -25.23 -13.21 7.07
N SER A 172 -26.09 -12.20 7.07
CA SER A 172 -27.55 -12.25 6.79
C SER A 172 -27.99 -13.09 5.58
N TYR A 173 -27.20 -13.11 4.50
CA TYR A 173 -27.47 -13.87 3.27
C TYR A 173 -27.10 -15.36 3.33
N ARG A 174 -26.29 -15.78 4.30
CA ARG A 174 -25.57 -17.06 4.30
C ARG A 174 -26.53 -18.25 4.48
N SER A 175 -26.49 -19.19 3.54
CA SER A 175 -27.31 -20.41 3.56
C SER A 175 -26.44 -21.64 3.78
N GLU A 176 -26.52 -22.24 4.98
CA GLU A 176 -25.83 -23.51 5.25
C GLU A 176 -26.40 -24.68 4.42
N TYR A 177 -27.64 -24.57 3.92
CA TYR A 177 -28.19 -25.51 2.94
C TYR A 177 -27.40 -25.45 1.62
N LEU A 178 -27.24 -24.24 1.03
CA LEU A 178 -26.47 -24.07 -0.20
C LEU A 178 -24.99 -24.47 -0.03
N ARG A 179 -24.40 -24.17 1.14
CA ARG A 179 -23.03 -24.60 1.49
C ARG A 179 -22.88 -26.12 1.63
N SER A 180 -23.96 -26.85 1.91
CA SER A 180 -23.96 -28.30 2.20
C SER A 180 -24.51 -29.19 1.08
N LEU A 181 -24.87 -28.62 -0.08
CA LEU A 181 -25.40 -29.37 -1.23
C LEU A 181 -24.51 -30.55 -1.63
N PRO A 182 -25.08 -31.71 -2.04
CA PRO A 182 -24.33 -32.86 -2.55
C PRO A 182 -23.37 -32.52 -3.72
N LEU A 183 -23.68 -31.46 -4.47
CA LEU A 183 -22.82 -30.86 -5.49
C LEU A 183 -21.38 -30.62 -4.99
N TRP A 184 -21.20 -30.16 -3.76
CA TRP A 184 -19.87 -29.87 -3.22
C TRP A 184 -19.10 -31.14 -2.81
N LYS A 185 -19.79 -32.23 -2.48
CA LYS A 185 -19.16 -33.56 -2.30
C LYS A 185 -18.70 -34.14 -3.65
N LEU A 186 -19.41 -33.83 -4.75
CA LEU A 186 -18.95 -34.12 -6.11
C LEU A 186 -17.74 -33.24 -6.50
N PHE A 187 -17.76 -31.95 -6.18
CA PHE A 187 -16.61 -31.05 -6.36
C PHE A 187 -15.35 -31.56 -5.64
N ALA A 188 -15.45 -31.84 -4.33
CA ALA A 188 -14.34 -32.39 -3.55
C ALA A 188 -13.79 -33.70 -4.15
N GLY A 189 -14.68 -34.59 -4.61
CA GLY A 189 -14.30 -35.85 -5.25
C GLY A 189 -13.74 -35.74 -6.68
N TYR A 190 -13.74 -34.55 -7.29
CA TYR A 190 -13.02 -34.31 -8.56
C TYR A 190 -11.51 -34.25 -8.33
N PHE A 191 -11.11 -33.56 -7.25
CA PHE A 191 -9.76 -33.19 -6.82
C PHE A 191 -9.27 -33.97 -5.57
N PRO A 192 -9.84 -35.14 -5.24
CA PRO A 192 -9.75 -35.79 -3.93
C PRO A 192 -9.47 -34.91 -2.68
N ILE A 193 -10.15 -33.77 -2.52
CA ILE A 193 -9.77 -32.75 -1.52
C ILE A 193 -9.99 -33.28 -0.10
N ARG A 194 -9.02 -33.04 0.79
CA ARG A 194 -9.10 -33.36 2.23
C ARG A 194 -8.86 -32.12 3.07
N LEU A 195 -9.57 -32.03 4.19
CA LEU A 195 -9.38 -31.00 5.22
C LEU A 195 -8.86 -31.65 6.51
N HIS A 196 -7.60 -31.38 6.82
CA HIS A 196 -6.89 -31.89 8.00
C HIS A 196 -6.90 -30.84 9.11
N LYS A 197 -7.37 -31.24 10.29
CA LYS A 197 -7.34 -30.47 11.53
C LYS A 197 -6.16 -30.99 12.35
N THR A 198 -5.21 -30.12 12.70
CA THR A 198 -4.07 -30.50 13.57
C THR A 198 -4.26 -30.09 15.03
N PHE A 199 -4.98 -28.99 15.28
CA PHE A 199 -5.30 -28.48 16.61
C PHE A 199 -6.78 -28.06 16.73
N ASP A 200 -7.27 -27.95 17.96
CA ASP A 200 -8.56 -27.34 18.27
C ASP A 200 -8.52 -25.81 18.20
N LEU A 201 -9.68 -25.21 17.88
CA LEU A 201 -9.90 -23.76 17.90
C LEU A 201 -11.04 -23.49 18.90
N ASP A 202 -10.74 -22.73 19.96
CA ASP A 202 -11.65 -22.38 21.04
C ASP A 202 -12.76 -21.44 20.53
N PRO A 203 -14.05 -21.84 20.60
CA PRO A 203 -15.17 -20.99 20.14
C PRO A 203 -15.36 -19.71 20.95
N LYS A 204 -14.64 -19.50 22.07
CA LYS A 204 -14.58 -18.22 22.80
C LYS A 204 -13.63 -17.20 22.16
N ARG A 205 -13.00 -17.53 21.01
CA ARG A 205 -12.01 -16.67 20.35
C ARG A 205 -12.38 -16.31 18.92
N ARG A 206 -11.57 -15.40 18.36
CA ARG A 206 -11.64 -14.84 17.00
C ARG A 206 -10.43 -15.37 16.22
N TYR A 207 -10.57 -15.65 14.93
CA TYR A 207 -9.48 -16.24 14.14
C TYR A 207 -9.28 -15.60 12.76
N ILE A 208 -8.02 -15.44 12.36
CA ILE A 208 -7.63 -15.15 10.98
C ILE A 208 -6.84 -16.35 10.43
N LEU A 209 -7.49 -17.13 9.56
CA LEU A 209 -6.86 -18.22 8.81
C LEU A 209 -6.20 -17.64 7.57
N GLY A 210 -4.88 -17.74 7.47
CA GLY A 210 -4.14 -17.38 6.25
C GLY A 210 -3.86 -18.62 5.41
N TYR A 211 -4.43 -18.66 4.21
CA TYR A 211 -4.32 -19.78 3.28
C TYR A 211 -3.24 -19.56 2.23
N HIS A 212 -2.41 -20.59 2.02
CA HIS A 212 -1.28 -20.62 1.10
C HIS A 212 -1.24 -21.95 0.32
N PRO A 213 -0.78 -21.97 -0.94
CA PRO A 213 -0.62 -20.81 -1.82
C PRO A 213 -1.99 -20.29 -2.26
N HIS A 214 -2.02 -19.15 -2.94
CA HIS A 214 -3.22 -18.72 -3.67
C HIS A 214 -3.59 -19.72 -4.77
N GLY A 215 -2.60 -20.24 -5.49
CA GLY A 215 -2.81 -20.97 -6.74
C GLY A 215 -3.57 -20.12 -7.77
N ILE A 216 -4.06 -20.75 -8.84
CA ILE A 216 -4.73 -20.01 -9.93
C ILE A 216 -6.14 -19.51 -9.49
N ILE A 217 -6.93 -20.38 -8.84
CA ILE A 217 -8.35 -20.14 -8.48
C ILE A 217 -8.67 -20.48 -7.00
N SER A 218 -7.74 -21.08 -6.25
CA SER A 218 -7.93 -21.47 -4.84
C SER A 218 -9.09 -22.46 -4.61
N HIS A 219 -9.16 -23.53 -5.42
CA HIS A 219 -10.23 -24.53 -5.37
C HIS A 219 -10.26 -25.28 -4.02
N GLY A 220 -9.12 -25.54 -3.41
CA GLY A 220 -8.98 -26.12 -2.08
C GLY A 220 -9.50 -25.18 -0.98
N ALA A 221 -9.23 -23.88 -1.09
CA ALA A 221 -9.76 -22.86 -0.19
C ALA A 221 -11.29 -22.74 -0.31
N TRP A 222 -11.82 -22.68 -1.54
CA TRP A 222 -13.27 -22.67 -1.77
C TRP A 222 -13.94 -23.91 -1.15
N CYS A 223 -13.43 -25.11 -1.47
CA CYS A 223 -14.01 -26.36 -0.96
C CYS A 223 -13.97 -26.44 0.57
N SER A 224 -12.88 -26.01 1.21
CA SER A 224 -12.69 -26.10 2.66
C SER A 224 -13.47 -25.06 3.47
N PHE A 225 -13.72 -23.87 2.89
CA PHE A 225 -14.19 -22.71 3.67
C PHE A 225 -15.47 -22.04 3.12
N ALA A 226 -15.66 -22.01 1.80
CA ALA A 226 -16.92 -21.57 1.20
C ALA A 226 -18.02 -22.64 1.32
N THR A 227 -17.68 -23.92 1.28
CA THR A 227 -18.64 -25.03 1.39
C THR A 227 -18.55 -25.72 2.76
N ASN A 228 -19.40 -26.74 3.00
CA ASN A 228 -19.20 -27.71 4.08
C ASN A 228 -18.90 -29.14 3.56
N ALA A 229 -18.42 -29.28 2.31
CA ALA A 229 -18.15 -30.59 1.69
C ALA A 229 -17.14 -31.45 2.47
N LEU A 230 -16.18 -30.81 3.13
CA LEU A 230 -15.10 -31.43 3.89
C LEU A 230 -15.37 -31.46 5.40
N GLY A 231 -16.58 -31.07 5.82
CA GLY A 231 -17.02 -31.04 7.21
C GLY A 231 -16.29 -30.03 8.09
N PHE A 232 -16.18 -28.76 7.65
CA PHE A 232 -15.52 -27.71 8.45
C PHE A 232 -16.28 -27.46 9.76
N ARG A 233 -17.62 -27.37 9.70
CA ARG A 233 -18.49 -27.11 10.85
C ARG A 233 -18.38 -28.21 11.91
N GLU A 234 -18.20 -29.44 11.47
CA GLU A 234 -18.08 -30.65 12.28
C GLU A 234 -16.67 -30.79 12.88
N LYS A 235 -15.63 -30.34 12.17
CA LYS A 235 -14.24 -30.28 12.67
C LYS A 235 -14.03 -29.15 13.68
N PHE A 236 -14.70 -28.02 13.50
CA PHE A 236 -14.57 -26.82 14.35
C PHE A 236 -15.94 -26.35 14.86
N PRO A 237 -16.58 -27.11 15.76
CA PRO A 237 -17.88 -26.77 16.32
C PRO A 237 -17.84 -25.39 17.01
N GLY A 238 -18.87 -24.58 16.77
CA GLY A 238 -18.94 -23.19 17.24
C GLY A 238 -18.19 -22.16 16.37
N ILE A 239 -17.27 -22.58 15.49
CA ILE A 239 -16.54 -21.66 14.61
C ILE A 239 -17.30 -21.41 13.30
N THR A 240 -17.83 -20.20 13.13
CA THR A 240 -18.39 -19.73 11.85
C THR A 240 -17.30 -19.04 11.03
N ASN A 241 -16.66 -19.79 10.13
CA ASN A 241 -15.65 -19.26 9.23
C ASN A 241 -16.24 -18.65 7.94
N SER A 242 -15.69 -17.52 7.48
CA SER A 242 -16.03 -16.86 6.21
C SER A 242 -14.79 -16.63 5.36
N ILE A 243 -14.71 -17.24 4.17
CA ILE A 243 -13.63 -16.95 3.20
C ILE A 243 -13.84 -15.57 2.57
N LEU A 244 -12.76 -14.84 2.36
CA LEU A 244 -12.78 -13.46 1.87
C LEU A 244 -12.30 -13.36 0.42
N THR A 245 -12.87 -12.43 -0.34
CA THR A 245 -12.56 -12.20 -1.76
C THR A 245 -12.59 -10.70 -2.12
N LEU A 246 -12.20 -10.36 -3.34
CA LEU A 246 -12.15 -8.99 -3.85
C LEU A 246 -13.52 -8.28 -3.75
N ASP A 247 -13.52 -7.03 -3.30
CA ASP A 247 -14.73 -6.23 -3.12
C ASP A 247 -15.56 -6.06 -4.41
N SER A 248 -14.88 -6.02 -5.56
CA SER A 248 -15.48 -5.96 -6.89
C SER A 248 -16.49 -7.08 -7.14
N ASN A 249 -16.27 -8.28 -6.58
CA ASN A 249 -17.17 -9.43 -6.77
C ASN A 249 -18.56 -9.18 -6.18
N PHE A 250 -18.68 -8.32 -5.17
CA PHE A 250 -19.96 -7.96 -4.54
C PHE A 250 -20.71 -6.83 -5.27
N ARG A 251 -20.14 -6.33 -6.38
CA ARG A 251 -20.74 -5.34 -7.28
C ARG A 251 -21.31 -5.97 -8.56
N ILE A 252 -21.04 -7.27 -8.79
CA ILE A 252 -21.53 -8.03 -9.93
C ILE A 252 -22.92 -8.59 -9.59
N PRO A 253 -24.01 -8.15 -10.26
CA PRO A 253 -25.35 -8.65 -9.98
C PRO A 253 -25.48 -10.16 -10.20
N LEU A 254 -26.40 -10.79 -9.46
CA LEU A 254 -26.62 -12.24 -9.31
C LEU A 254 -25.41 -13.02 -8.73
N TYR A 255 -24.20 -12.82 -9.25
CA TYR A 255 -22.96 -13.42 -8.73
C TYR A 255 -22.68 -13.01 -7.29
N ARG A 256 -22.87 -11.72 -6.96
CA ARG A 256 -22.84 -11.19 -5.59
C ARG A 256 -23.66 -12.04 -4.63
N ASP A 257 -24.93 -12.26 -4.95
CA ASP A 257 -25.88 -12.86 -4.02
C ASP A 257 -25.60 -14.37 -3.87
N TRP A 258 -25.14 -15.03 -4.94
CA TRP A 258 -24.58 -16.37 -4.91
C TRP A 258 -23.39 -16.49 -3.94
N ILE A 259 -22.35 -15.64 -4.05
CA ILE A 259 -21.19 -15.72 -3.16
C ILE A 259 -21.53 -15.29 -1.72
N LEU A 260 -22.42 -14.31 -1.53
CA LEU A 260 -22.92 -13.92 -0.21
C LEU A 260 -23.67 -15.06 0.48
N ALA A 261 -24.43 -15.86 -0.29
CA ALA A 261 -25.17 -17.02 0.20
C ALA A 261 -24.27 -18.22 0.52
N MET A 262 -23.18 -18.40 -0.23
CA MET A 262 -22.08 -19.31 0.15
C MET A 262 -21.31 -18.82 1.41
N GLY A 263 -21.63 -17.64 1.94
CA GLY A 263 -20.99 -17.09 3.15
C GLY A 263 -19.64 -16.41 2.88
N VAL A 264 -19.30 -16.14 1.62
CA VAL A 264 -18.12 -15.37 1.22
C VAL A 264 -18.32 -13.90 1.58
N ARG A 265 -17.26 -13.17 1.95
CA ARG A 265 -17.32 -11.73 2.28
C ARG A 265 -16.17 -10.93 1.66
N SER A 266 -16.25 -9.60 1.72
CA SER A 266 -15.21 -8.71 1.18
C SER A 266 -13.92 -8.84 2.00
N VAL A 267 -12.76 -8.75 1.35
CA VAL A 267 -11.43 -8.77 2.00
C VAL A 267 -11.04 -7.40 2.58
N SER A 268 -11.97 -6.44 2.60
CA SER A 268 -11.74 -5.09 3.13
C SER A 268 -11.50 -5.09 4.65
N LYS A 269 -10.68 -4.11 5.10
CA LYS A 269 -10.42 -3.78 6.52
C LYS A 269 -11.73 -3.70 7.32
N GLU A 270 -12.76 -3.07 6.75
CA GLU A 270 -14.08 -2.95 7.36
C GLU A 270 -14.79 -4.30 7.54
N SER A 271 -14.83 -5.15 6.51
CA SER A 271 -15.50 -6.46 6.59
C SER A 271 -14.82 -7.37 7.60
N ILE A 272 -13.48 -7.45 7.58
CA ILE A 272 -12.68 -8.19 8.56
C ILE A 272 -12.99 -7.69 9.98
N ARG A 273 -12.95 -6.36 10.20
CA ARG A 273 -13.27 -5.74 11.49
C ARG A 273 -14.68 -6.07 11.95
N ASN A 274 -15.70 -5.87 11.12
CA ASN A 274 -17.10 -6.12 11.50
C ASN A 274 -17.35 -7.62 11.74
N LEU A 275 -16.78 -8.53 10.94
CA LEU A 275 -16.88 -9.97 11.17
C LEU A 275 -16.26 -10.42 12.49
N LEU A 276 -15.11 -9.84 12.88
CA LEU A 276 -14.37 -10.20 14.10
C LEU A 276 -14.74 -9.36 15.33
N SER A 277 -15.69 -8.43 15.25
CA SER A 277 -16.16 -7.61 16.39
C SER A 277 -17.68 -7.56 16.57
N LYS A 278 -18.47 -7.71 15.50
CA LYS A 278 -19.95 -7.65 15.46
C LYS A 278 -20.51 -8.93 14.82
N GLY A 279 -19.93 -10.05 15.21
CA GLY A 279 -20.29 -11.38 14.70
C GLY A 279 -20.40 -12.40 15.83
N GLY A 280 -20.60 -13.66 15.47
CA GLY A 280 -20.73 -14.74 16.45
C GLY A 280 -22.07 -14.73 17.19
N PRO A 281 -22.32 -15.72 18.07
CA PRO A 281 -23.61 -15.87 18.76
C PRO A 281 -23.94 -14.70 19.71
N LYS A 282 -22.90 -14.05 20.26
CA LYS A 282 -23.04 -12.93 21.21
C LYS A 282 -22.86 -11.55 20.58
N ASN A 283 -22.74 -11.46 19.25
CA ASN A 283 -22.47 -10.22 18.51
C ASN A 283 -21.16 -9.50 18.95
N ASP A 284 -20.20 -10.26 19.49
CA ASP A 284 -18.90 -9.81 20.03
C ASP A 284 -17.70 -10.37 19.25
N GLY A 285 -17.94 -11.06 18.13
CA GLY A 285 -16.93 -11.71 17.31
C GLY A 285 -16.46 -13.08 17.81
N GLN A 286 -16.81 -13.54 19.02
CA GLN A 286 -16.41 -14.87 19.50
C GLN A 286 -17.04 -15.97 18.62
N GLY A 287 -16.27 -16.98 18.28
CA GLY A 287 -16.69 -18.03 17.36
C GLY A 287 -16.75 -17.57 15.89
N ARG A 288 -16.14 -16.44 15.53
CA ARG A 288 -15.93 -16.04 14.13
C ARG A 288 -14.50 -16.32 13.70
N ALA A 289 -14.40 -16.86 12.48
CA ALA A 289 -13.16 -16.94 11.74
C ALA A 289 -13.32 -16.23 10.39
N VAL A 290 -12.23 -15.69 9.88
CA VAL A 290 -12.12 -15.28 8.47
C VAL A 290 -10.98 -16.05 7.82
N THR A 291 -11.15 -16.46 6.56
CA THR A 291 -10.05 -17.02 5.76
C THR A 291 -9.63 -16.04 4.69
N ILE A 292 -8.36 -15.63 4.73
CA ILE A 292 -7.71 -14.79 3.73
C ILE A 292 -6.80 -15.70 2.90
N VAL A 293 -7.00 -15.71 1.59
CA VAL A 293 -6.02 -16.29 0.66
C VAL A 293 -4.92 -15.25 0.46
N ILE A 294 -3.71 -15.55 0.93
CA ILE A 294 -2.58 -14.62 0.92
C ILE A 294 -1.82 -14.75 -0.42
N GLY A 295 -0.85 -13.88 -0.71
CA GLY A 295 -0.17 -13.78 -2.01
C GLY A 295 -0.98 -13.05 -3.09
N GLY A 296 -2.24 -13.46 -3.29
CA GLY A 296 -3.19 -12.76 -4.17
C GLY A 296 -2.90 -12.91 -5.67
N ALA A 297 -3.42 -11.96 -6.46
CA ALA A 297 -3.41 -11.97 -7.92
C ALA A 297 -2.03 -11.86 -8.61
N ARG A 298 -0.93 -11.89 -7.84
CA ARG A 298 0.44 -12.02 -8.37
C ARG A 298 0.98 -13.43 -8.18
N GLU A 299 0.79 -14.01 -6.99
CA GLU A 299 1.14 -15.41 -6.74
C GLU A 299 0.37 -16.35 -7.67
N SER A 300 -0.89 -16.01 -8.02
CA SER A 300 -1.69 -16.74 -9.02
C SER A 300 -1.20 -16.63 -10.47
N LEU A 301 -0.26 -15.73 -10.77
CA LEU A 301 0.41 -15.56 -12.08
C LEU A 301 1.84 -16.12 -12.12
N GLU A 302 2.33 -16.56 -10.97
CA GLU A 302 3.66 -17.14 -10.79
C GLU A 302 3.55 -18.59 -10.26
N ALA A 303 2.32 -19.14 -10.19
CA ALA A 303 2.00 -20.48 -9.74
C ALA A 303 2.42 -21.53 -10.79
N GLN A 304 3.24 -22.50 -10.38
CA GLN A 304 3.71 -23.59 -11.24
C GLN A 304 3.53 -24.94 -10.51
N PRO A 305 3.16 -26.02 -11.22
CA PRO A 305 3.09 -27.35 -10.63
C PRO A 305 4.40 -27.75 -9.94
N GLY A 306 4.28 -28.44 -8.80
CA GLY A 306 5.40 -28.93 -8.01
C GLY A 306 6.16 -27.88 -7.18
N THR A 307 5.81 -26.59 -7.21
CA THR A 307 6.48 -25.55 -6.38
C THR A 307 5.53 -24.95 -5.34
N LEU A 308 6.09 -24.52 -4.20
CA LEU A 308 5.39 -23.72 -3.20
C LEU A 308 6.15 -22.43 -2.91
N ARG A 309 5.93 -21.43 -3.77
CA ARG A 309 6.52 -20.08 -3.65
C ARG A 309 5.46 -19.08 -3.20
N LEU A 310 5.72 -18.39 -2.09
CA LEU A 310 4.76 -17.56 -1.36
C LEU A 310 5.23 -16.10 -1.27
N ILE A 311 4.36 -15.18 -1.68
CA ILE A 311 4.61 -13.73 -1.61
C ILE A 311 4.09 -13.21 -0.27
N LEU A 312 4.88 -13.42 0.79
CA LEU A 312 4.46 -13.23 2.19
C LEU A 312 5.31 -12.24 2.99
N LYS A 313 6.59 -12.01 2.67
CA LYS A 313 7.48 -11.16 3.50
C LYS A 313 6.98 -9.72 3.66
N GLY A 314 6.44 -9.14 2.58
CA GLY A 314 5.82 -7.81 2.62
C GLY A 314 4.35 -7.77 3.08
N ARG A 315 3.70 -8.92 3.34
CA ARG A 315 2.23 -9.01 3.49
C ARG A 315 1.72 -8.93 4.93
N LYS A 316 2.33 -8.07 5.75
CA LYS A 316 2.05 -7.88 7.18
C LYS A 316 0.64 -7.34 7.54
N GLY A 317 -0.18 -6.97 6.54
CA GLY A 317 -1.51 -6.38 6.77
C GLY A 317 -2.52 -7.26 7.53
N PHE A 318 -2.49 -8.58 7.35
CA PHE A 318 -3.40 -9.48 8.09
C PHE A 318 -2.96 -9.65 9.55
N ILE A 319 -1.66 -9.55 9.85
CA ILE A 319 -1.10 -9.51 11.21
C ILE A 319 -1.63 -8.27 11.96
N LYS A 320 -1.57 -7.08 11.32
CA LYS A 320 -2.13 -5.86 11.93
C LYS A 320 -3.64 -5.97 12.20
N MET A 321 -4.40 -6.67 11.34
CA MET A 321 -5.82 -6.93 11.59
C MET A 321 -6.06 -7.93 12.72
N ALA A 322 -5.21 -8.95 12.87
CA ALA A 322 -5.26 -9.88 14.01
C ALA A 322 -5.02 -9.15 15.33
N LEU A 323 -3.94 -8.35 15.41
CA LEU A 323 -3.59 -7.54 16.58
C LEU A 323 -4.70 -6.53 16.94
N ARG A 324 -5.19 -5.73 15.98
CA ARG A 324 -6.30 -4.78 16.18
C ARG A 324 -7.62 -5.44 16.63
N SER A 325 -7.82 -6.73 16.35
CA SER A 325 -9.06 -7.46 16.69
C SER A 325 -8.91 -8.48 17.83
N GLY A 326 -7.71 -8.66 18.39
CA GLY A 326 -7.42 -9.71 19.37
C GLY A 326 -7.69 -11.13 18.85
N ALA A 327 -7.51 -11.35 17.54
CA ALA A 327 -7.79 -12.62 16.86
C ALA A 327 -6.52 -13.47 16.69
N ASP A 328 -6.62 -14.76 16.96
CA ASP A 328 -5.49 -15.70 16.81
C ASP A 328 -5.22 -15.98 15.32
N LEU A 329 -3.93 -16.04 14.97
CA LEU A 329 -3.45 -16.21 13.60
C LEU A 329 -3.26 -17.70 13.31
N VAL A 330 -3.81 -18.22 12.22
CA VAL A 330 -3.75 -19.65 11.90
C VAL A 330 -3.15 -19.86 10.50
N PRO A 331 -1.96 -20.46 10.36
CA PRO A 331 -1.41 -20.82 9.07
C PRO A 331 -2.14 -22.03 8.48
N VAL A 332 -2.39 -22.00 7.16
CA VAL A 332 -3.07 -23.08 6.44
C VAL A 332 -2.35 -23.32 5.11
N ILE A 333 -1.94 -24.56 4.83
CA ILE A 333 -1.32 -24.94 3.55
C ILE A 333 -2.24 -25.89 2.76
N GLY A 334 -2.53 -25.53 1.51
CA GLY A 334 -3.16 -26.37 0.50
C GLY A 334 -2.12 -27.11 -0.35
N PHE A 335 -1.59 -28.22 0.18
CA PHE A 335 -0.65 -29.07 -0.56
C PHE A 335 -1.31 -29.61 -1.83
N GLY A 336 -0.77 -29.28 -3.00
CA GLY A 336 -1.30 -29.65 -4.33
C GLY A 336 -2.15 -28.58 -5.03
N GLU A 337 -2.41 -27.41 -4.42
CA GLU A 337 -3.22 -26.34 -5.04
C GLU A 337 -2.60 -25.78 -6.34
N ASN A 338 -1.27 -25.62 -6.37
CA ASN A 338 -0.53 -25.19 -7.58
C ASN A 338 -0.51 -26.25 -8.70
N ASP A 339 -0.81 -27.51 -8.40
CA ASP A 339 -0.82 -28.58 -9.40
C ASP A 339 -2.12 -28.62 -10.21
N LEU A 340 -3.15 -27.85 -9.84
CA LEU A 340 -4.49 -28.00 -10.45
C LEU A 340 -4.58 -27.51 -11.91
N TYR A 341 -3.60 -26.75 -12.38
CA TYR A 341 -3.49 -26.25 -13.74
C TYR A 341 -2.02 -26.16 -14.13
N ASP A 342 -1.72 -26.24 -15.42
CA ASP A 342 -0.43 -25.83 -15.94
C ASP A 342 -0.58 -24.38 -16.42
N GLN A 343 0.34 -23.48 -16.07
CA GLN A 343 0.25 -22.06 -16.43
C GLN A 343 1.28 -21.73 -17.51
N LEU A 344 0.87 -21.02 -18.57
CA LEU A 344 1.78 -20.59 -19.63
C LEU A 344 2.88 -19.71 -19.03
N SER A 345 4.10 -20.27 -18.96
CA SER A 345 5.20 -19.65 -18.22
C SER A 345 5.54 -18.26 -18.78
N PRO A 346 5.81 -17.26 -17.93
CA PRO A 346 6.37 -15.97 -18.36
C PRO A 346 7.63 -16.09 -19.22
N LYS A 347 8.35 -17.22 -19.09
CA LYS A 347 9.56 -17.58 -19.85
C LYS A 347 9.27 -18.03 -21.29
N THR A 348 8.11 -18.64 -21.55
CA THR A 348 7.76 -19.18 -22.89
C THR A 348 6.83 -18.26 -23.67
N HIS A 349 5.91 -17.54 -23.02
CA HIS A 349 4.96 -16.64 -23.69
C HIS A 349 5.01 -15.20 -23.12
N PRO A 350 6.15 -14.48 -23.26
CA PRO A 350 6.35 -13.18 -22.65
C PRO A 350 5.39 -12.08 -23.16
N LEU A 351 4.80 -12.22 -24.35
CA LEU A 351 3.77 -11.30 -24.86
C LEU A 351 2.44 -11.46 -24.10
N VAL A 352 2.01 -12.70 -23.84
CA VAL A 352 0.80 -13.00 -23.06
C VAL A 352 0.99 -12.49 -21.63
N HIS A 353 2.14 -12.78 -21.02
CA HIS A 353 2.47 -12.29 -19.68
C HIS A 353 2.50 -10.75 -19.59
N LYS A 354 3.05 -10.05 -20.60
CA LYS A 354 3.00 -8.58 -20.68
C LYS A 354 1.56 -8.06 -20.72
N LEU A 355 0.66 -8.69 -21.48
CA LEU A 355 -0.76 -8.32 -21.53
C LEU A 355 -1.45 -8.59 -20.19
N GLN A 356 -1.23 -9.75 -19.57
CA GLN A 356 -1.79 -10.08 -18.25
C GLN A 356 -1.35 -9.09 -17.18
N MET A 357 -0.08 -8.69 -17.18
CA MET A 357 0.48 -7.71 -16.23
C MET A 357 0.02 -6.28 -16.51
N PHE A 358 -0.25 -5.92 -17.78
CA PHE A 358 -0.94 -4.67 -18.12
C PHE A 358 -2.37 -4.65 -17.54
N THR A 359 -3.14 -5.71 -17.78
CA THR A 359 -4.52 -5.85 -17.25
C THR A 359 -4.54 -5.81 -15.72
N LEU A 360 -3.62 -6.52 -15.04
CA LEU A 360 -3.47 -6.45 -13.58
C LEU A 360 -3.11 -5.03 -13.11
N LYS A 361 -2.23 -4.32 -13.82
CA LYS A 361 -1.80 -2.97 -13.46
C LYS A 361 -2.94 -1.96 -13.57
N VAL A 362 -3.77 -2.05 -14.62
CA VAL A 362 -4.90 -1.15 -14.90
C VAL A 362 -6.13 -1.50 -14.07
N PHE A 363 -6.59 -2.75 -14.11
CA PHE A 363 -7.90 -3.18 -13.58
C PHE A 363 -7.83 -3.86 -12.20
N LYS A 364 -6.63 -4.08 -11.65
CA LYS A 364 -6.36 -4.78 -10.37
C LYS A 364 -6.86 -6.23 -10.29
N PHE A 365 -7.28 -6.77 -11.42
CA PHE A 365 -7.61 -8.16 -11.67
C PHE A 365 -7.04 -8.52 -13.05
N THR A 366 -6.77 -9.79 -13.29
CA THR A 366 -6.36 -10.30 -14.61
C THR A 366 -6.73 -11.78 -14.71
N LEU A 367 -6.86 -12.29 -15.93
CA LEU A 367 -7.11 -13.71 -16.15
C LEU A 367 -5.79 -14.45 -16.34
N PRO A 368 -5.50 -15.48 -15.53
CA PRO A 368 -4.40 -16.40 -15.77
C PRO A 368 -4.55 -17.11 -17.12
N ALA A 369 -3.49 -17.08 -17.95
CA ALA A 369 -3.36 -17.89 -19.14
C ALA A 369 -3.12 -19.36 -18.76
N LEU A 370 -4.20 -19.98 -18.27
CA LEU A 370 -4.24 -21.33 -17.73
C LEU A 370 -4.44 -22.36 -18.84
N HIS A 371 -3.74 -23.47 -18.70
CA HIS A 371 -3.89 -24.68 -19.47
C HIS A 371 -4.32 -25.80 -18.52
N GLY A 372 -5.18 -26.68 -19.03
CA GLY A 372 -5.72 -27.79 -18.31
C GLY A 372 -6.26 -28.83 -19.28
N ARG A 373 -7.13 -29.69 -18.77
CA ARG A 373 -7.81 -30.72 -19.57
C ARG A 373 -9.06 -30.17 -20.26
N GLY A 374 -9.52 -30.87 -21.28
CA GLY A 374 -10.82 -30.63 -21.90
C GLY A 374 -11.98 -31.27 -21.13
N LEU A 375 -13.20 -30.99 -21.60
CA LEU A 375 -14.40 -31.71 -21.15
C LEU A 375 -14.36 -33.18 -21.59
N LEU A 376 -13.90 -33.45 -22.81
CA LEU A 376 -13.87 -34.79 -23.43
C LEU A 376 -12.45 -35.34 -23.66
N ASN A 377 -11.40 -34.60 -23.32
CA ASN A 377 -10.00 -35.02 -23.44
C ASN A 377 -9.23 -34.81 -22.12
N TYR A 378 -8.02 -35.33 -22.00
CA TYR A 378 -7.16 -35.17 -20.80
C TYR A 378 -6.11 -34.05 -20.94
N ASP A 379 -5.83 -33.57 -22.14
CA ASP A 379 -4.59 -32.83 -22.45
C ASP A 379 -4.78 -31.41 -23.00
N VAL A 380 -6.00 -30.97 -23.35
CA VAL A 380 -6.24 -29.63 -23.93
C VAL A 380 -7.60 -29.05 -23.51
N GLY A 381 -7.58 -28.03 -22.66
CA GLY A 381 -8.74 -27.20 -22.33
C GLY A 381 -8.52 -26.25 -21.15
N LEU A 382 -9.63 -25.79 -20.56
CA LEU A 382 -9.67 -24.85 -19.43
C LEU A 382 -10.16 -25.49 -18.12
N MET A 383 -10.46 -26.79 -18.11
CA MET A 383 -10.85 -27.50 -16.89
C MET A 383 -9.61 -27.95 -16.11
N PRO A 384 -9.60 -27.82 -14.78
CA PRO A 384 -8.44 -28.18 -13.98
C PRO A 384 -8.16 -29.68 -14.01
N TYR A 385 -6.90 -30.05 -13.73
CA TYR A 385 -6.49 -31.44 -13.58
C TYR A 385 -7.10 -32.09 -12.33
N ARG A 386 -7.24 -33.41 -12.38
CA ARG A 386 -7.81 -34.23 -11.30
C ARG A 386 -6.73 -34.70 -10.32
N ARG A 387 -5.93 -33.76 -9.83
CA ARG A 387 -4.84 -33.98 -8.87
C ARG A 387 -5.36 -33.78 -7.41
N PRO A 388 -4.80 -34.47 -6.40
CA PRO A 388 -5.26 -34.39 -5.01
C PRO A 388 -4.87 -33.06 -4.35
N VAL A 389 -5.71 -32.53 -3.45
CA VAL A 389 -5.36 -31.37 -2.60
C VAL A 389 -5.56 -31.70 -1.12
N ASN A 390 -4.51 -31.53 -0.32
CA ASN A 390 -4.56 -31.70 1.14
C ASN A 390 -4.47 -30.33 1.81
N VAL A 391 -5.60 -29.82 2.31
CA VAL A 391 -5.65 -28.59 3.09
C VAL A 391 -5.39 -28.92 4.56
N VAL A 392 -4.27 -28.46 5.09
CA VAL A 392 -3.88 -28.65 6.50
C VAL A 392 -3.98 -27.32 7.23
N ILE A 393 -4.81 -27.28 8.27
CA ILE A 393 -4.88 -26.15 9.21
C ILE A 393 -3.85 -26.38 10.31
N GLY A 394 -2.94 -25.43 10.50
CA GLY A 394 -1.83 -25.49 11.46
C GLY A 394 -2.18 -25.01 12.88
N LYS A 395 -1.15 -24.81 13.69
CA LYS A 395 -1.26 -24.33 15.08
C LYS A 395 -1.70 -22.87 15.12
N PRO A 396 -2.66 -22.48 15.99
CA PRO A 396 -2.96 -21.07 16.22
C PRO A 396 -1.78 -20.37 16.93
N VAL A 397 -1.21 -19.36 16.28
CA VAL A 397 -0.33 -18.36 16.89
C VAL A 397 -1.18 -17.43 17.75
N ARG A 398 -0.91 -17.43 19.06
CA ARG A 398 -1.74 -16.79 20.07
C ARG A 398 -1.49 -15.29 20.15
N VAL A 399 -2.47 -14.49 19.77
CA VAL A 399 -2.44 -13.03 19.89
C VAL A 399 -2.93 -12.60 21.28
N HIS A 400 -2.06 -11.86 21.98
CA HIS A 400 -2.27 -11.36 23.33
C HIS A 400 -2.79 -9.91 23.41
N SER A 401 -2.90 -9.21 22.28
CA SER A 401 -3.38 -7.82 22.21
C SER A 401 -4.89 -7.69 22.50
N SER A 402 -5.27 -6.62 23.21
CA SER A 402 -6.66 -6.26 23.45
C SER A 402 -7.36 -5.80 22.15
N PRO A 403 -8.67 -6.05 21.97
CA PRO A 403 -9.43 -5.51 20.85
C PRO A 403 -9.41 -3.97 20.84
N GLY A 404 -9.07 -3.37 19.70
CA GLY A 404 -8.87 -1.92 19.60
C GLY A 404 -7.43 -1.45 19.86
N HIS A 405 -6.52 -2.35 20.24
CA HIS A 405 -5.08 -2.06 20.32
C HIS A 405 -4.55 -1.48 19.00
N GLN A 406 -3.65 -0.50 19.08
CA GLN A 406 -2.96 0.10 17.94
C GLN A 406 -1.54 -0.46 17.90
N PRO A 407 -1.28 -1.53 17.12
CA PRO A 407 -0.01 -2.23 17.21
C PRO A 407 1.14 -1.48 16.52
N THR A 408 2.31 -1.54 17.16
CA THR A 408 3.58 -0.99 16.68
C THR A 408 4.11 -1.76 15.47
N SER A 409 5.17 -1.26 14.81
CA SER A 409 5.84 -2.03 13.75
C SER A 409 6.47 -3.30 14.31
N ASP A 410 7.12 -3.21 15.47
CA ASP A 410 7.85 -4.33 16.08
C ASP A 410 6.91 -5.46 16.53
N GLU A 411 5.73 -5.13 17.05
CA GLU A 411 4.68 -6.13 17.31
C GLU A 411 4.19 -6.80 16.02
N ILE A 412 3.94 -6.02 14.97
CA ILE A 412 3.51 -6.55 13.67
C ILE A 412 4.57 -7.49 13.09
N ASP A 413 5.85 -7.16 13.24
CA ASP A 413 6.96 -7.93 12.73
C ASP A 413 7.19 -9.21 13.53
N TYR A 414 7.22 -9.13 14.87
CA TYR A 414 7.29 -10.30 15.75
C TYR A 414 6.16 -11.32 15.49
N TYR A 415 4.90 -10.86 15.40
CA TYR A 415 3.78 -11.77 15.10
C TYR A 415 3.77 -12.25 13.64
N HIS A 416 4.41 -11.55 12.72
CA HIS A 416 4.62 -12.02 11.34
C HIS A 416 5.68 -13.12 11.28
N GLU A 417 6.78 -12.98 12.02
CA GLU A 417 7.83 -14.00 12.14
C GLU A 417 7.30 -15.28 12.79
N LEU A 418 6.56 -15.19 13.90
CA LEU A 418 5.90 -16.35 14.53
C LEU A 418 4.94 -17.07 13.56
N TYR A 419 4.21 -16.31 12.74
CA TYR A 419 3.31 -16.86 11.74
C TYR A 419 4.06 -17.57 10.60
N VAL A 420 5.17 -17.00 10.14
CA VAL A 420 6.06 -17.62 9.14
C VAL A 420 6.69 -18.89 9.69
N GLN A 421 7.18 -18.88 10.93
CA GLN A 421 7.79 -20.04 11.58
C GLN A 421 6.82 -21.23 11.70
N GLU A 422 5.56 -20.99 12.11
CA GLU A 422 4.55 -22.06 12.16
C GLU A 422 4.10 -22.53 10.76
N LEU A 423 4.18 -21.67 9.72
CA LEU A 423 3.97 -22.07 8.33
C LEU A 423 5.11 -22.96 7.80
N GLU A 424 6.36 -22.64 8.13
CA GLU A 424 7.55 -23.43 7.82
C GLU A 424 7.55 -24.78 8.56
N ASN A 425 7.17 -24.81 9.83
CA ASN A 425 6.96 -26.06 10.58
C ASN A 425 5.87 -26.94 9.92
N LEU A 426 4.78 -26.34 9.46
CA LEU A 426 3.68 -27.05 8.80
C LEU A 426 4.12 -27.66 7.45
N TRP A 427 4.91 -26.93 6.67
CA TRP A 427 5.53 -27.45 5.45
C TRP A 427 6.51 -28.58 5.76
N ALA A 428 7.47 -28.35 6.67
CA ALA A 428 8.51 -29.31 7.01
C ALA A 428 7.96 -30.63 7.58
N THR A 429 6.78 -30.61 8.21
CA THR A 429 6.14 -31.83 8.74
C THR A 429 5.51 -32.70 7.65
N TYR A 430 4.83 -32.11 6.65
CA TYR A 430 3.94 -32.87 5.75
C TYR A 430 4.30 -32.84 4.26
N LYS A 431 5.35 -32.10 3.86
CA LYS A 431 5.78 -32.00 2.45
C LYS A 431 6.07 -33.36 1.81
N ASP A 432 6.66 -34.30 2.56
CA ASP A 432 7.04 -35.61 2.03
C ASP A 432 5.85 -36.60 1.97
N ASP A 433 4.82 -36.41 2.82
CA ASP A 433 3.57 -37.17 2.77
C ASP A 433 2.64 -36.74 1.62
N PHE A 434 2.54 -35.44 1.36
CA PHE A 434 1.55 -34.87 0.44
C PHE A 434 2.12 -34.39 -0.90
N VAL A 435 3.39 -33.96 -0.95
CA VAL A 435 4.10 -33.55 -2.18
C VAL A 435 5.52 -34.17 -2.31
N PRO A 436 5.64 -35.52 -2.30
CA PRO A 436 6.92 -36.21 -2.48
C PRO A 436 7.55 -36.03 -3.87
N GLY A 437 6.81 -35.48 -4.84
CA GLY A 437 7.27 -35.19 -6.20
C GLY A 437 7.49 -33.70 -6.47
N ARG A 438 7.72 -32.88 -5.43
CA ARG A 438 7.96 -31.44 -5.54
C ARG A 438 9.24 -31.12 -6.34
N VAL A 439 9.22 -30.00 -7.04
CA VAL A 439 10.30 -29.45 -7.85
C VAL A 439 11.19 -28.51 -7.04
N SER A 440 10.63 -27.81 -6.05
CA SER A 440 11.39 -27.03 -5.07
C SER A 440 10.78 -27.12 -3.67
N GLU A 441 11.52 -26.60 -2.69
CA GLU A 441 11.07 -26.44 -1.29
C GLU A 441 10.20 -25.18 -1.13
N LEU A 442 9.75 -24.90 0.09
CA LEU A 442 9.01 -23.67 0.40
C LEU A 442 9.91 -22.43 0.20
N GLU A 443 9.51 -21.57 -0.74
CA GLU A 443 10.21 -20.31 -1.07
C GLU A 443 9.38 -19.12 -0.59
N ILE A 444 9.86 -18.37 0.41
CA ILE A 444 9.12 -17.21 0.96
C ILE A 444 9.79 -15.89 0.52
N GLU A 445 9.06 -15.09 -0.26
CA GLU A 445 9.57 -13.90 -0.95
C GLU A 445 8.87 -12.59 -0.57
N GLU A 446 9.51 -11.49 -0.97
CA GLU A 446 9.01 -10.12 -0.94
C GLU A 446 8.34 -9.76 -2.29
N ASP A 447 7.49 -8.73 -2.31
CA ASP A 447 6.83 -8.30 -3.56
C ASP A 447 7.79 -7.79 -4.65
N ASP A 448 9.05 -7.43 -4.36
CA ASP A 448 9.91 -6.69 -5.30
C ASP A 448 11.21 -7.43 -5.72
N LYS A 449 11.22 -8.77 -5.74
CA LYS A 449 12.33 -9.56 -6.31
C LYS A 449 11.91 -10.47 -7.48
N PRO A 450 12.63 -10.45 -8.61
CA PRO A 450 12.62 -11.53 -9.60
C PRO A 450 13.48 -12.71 -9.13
N VAL A 451 13.02 -13.93 -9.38
CA VAL A 451 13.65 -15.19 -8.90
C VAL A 451 15.06 -15.40 -9.45
N ALA A 452 15.99 -15.84 -8.60
CA ALA A 452 17.33 -16.26 -9.00
C ALA A 452 17.30 -17.53 -9.88
N LYS A 453 18.30 -17.74 -10.74
CA LYS A 453 18.36 -18.92 -11.60
C LYS A 453 18.70 -20.18 -10.78
N PRO A 454 18.05 -21.33 -11.04
CA PRO A 454 18.60 -22.63 -10.64
C PRO A 454 20.00 -22.83 -11.26
N SER A 455 20.93 -23.39 -10.49
CA SER A 455 22.28 -23.69 -10.95
C SER A 455 22.30 -24.95 -11.82
N VAL A 456 22.71 -24.79 -13.09
CA VAL A 456 23.04 -25.90 -13.99
C VAL A 456 24.35 -25.54 -14.70
N ALA A 457 25.34 -26.44 -14.64
CA ALA A 457 26.65 -26.23 -15.26
C ALA A 457 26.63 -26.57 -16.75
N GLY A 458 27.33 -25.81 -17.60
CA GLY A 458 27.40 -26.13 -19.03
C GLY A 458 28.10 -25.12 -19.96
N LYS A 459 29.44 -25.13 -19.94
CA LYS A 459 30.41 -24.71 -21.01
C LYS A 459 30.28 -23.30 -21.64
N ALA A 460 31.40 -22.80 -22.16
CA ALA A 460 31.52 -21.49 -22.81
C ALA A 460 32.02 -21.61 -24.25
N LEU A 461 31.65 -20.64 -25.11
CA LEU A 461 32.47 -20.08 -26.21
C LEU A 461 31.74 -18.86 -26.83
N GLY A 462 32.44 -18.07 -27.67
CA GLY A 462 31.80 -17.19 -28.68
C GLY A 462 31.66 -15.70 -28.31
N SER A 463 32.72 -14.92 -28.54
CA SER A 463 32.70 -13.45 -28.46
C SER A 463 32.06 -12.81 -29.71
N LEU A 464 31.29 -11.71 -29.57
CA LEU A 464 31.65 -10.37 -30.10
C LEU A 464 30.52 -9.31 -30.05
N LYS A 465 30.91 -8.10 -29.60
CA LYS A 465 30.43 -6.75 -29.99
C LYS A 465 29.03 -6.20 -29.63
N SER A 466 29.05 -4.86 -29.51
CA SER A 466 27.97 -3.87 -29.58
C SER A 466 27.06 -3.61 -28.35
N ALA A 467 27.32 -2.45 -27.73
CA ALA A 467 26.47 -1.68 -26.81
C ALA A 467 24.97 -1.61 -27.22
N ALA A 468 24.00 -1.36 -26.32
CA ALA A 468 23.98 -0.25 -25.37
C ALA A 468 22.86 -0.31 -24.29
N ALA A 469 23.08 0.36 -23.15
CA ALA A 469 22.13 1.09 -22.27
C ALA A 469 20.86 0.40 -21.67
N LYS A 470 20.31 0.78 -20.50
CA LYS A 470 20.75 1.56 -19.31
C LYS A 470 19.67 1.42 -18.18
N LEU A 471 20.07 1.05 -16.94
CA LEU A 471 19.44 1.36 -15.61
C LEU A 471 17.95 0.98 -15.35
N ALA A 472 17.38 0.96 -14.11
CA ALA A 472 17.80 0.71 -12.70
C ALA A 472 16.58 0.91 -11.73
N ALA A 473 16.61 0.39 -10.48
CA ALA A 473 15.52 0.10 -9.49
C ALA A 473 15.12 1.20 -8.44
N ASN A 474 13.96 1.21 -7.72
CA ASN A 474 12.61 0.60 -7.93
C ASN A 474 11.37 1.59 -7.78
N PRO A 475 10.87 2.02 -6.59
CA PRO A 475 9.43 2.31 -6.33
C PRO A 475 9.10 3.85 -6.26
N ALA A 476 7.90 4.45 -6.06
CA ALA A 476 6.72 4.24 -5.17
C ALA A 476 7.09 4.37 -3.65
N PRO A 477 6.32 5.00 -2.70
CA PRO A 477 4.83 5.07 -2.66
C PRO A 477 4.01 6.19 -1.87
N LYS A 478 2.71 6.40 -2.25
CA LYS A 478 1.45 6.59 -1.38
C LYS A 478 1.22 7.97 -0.64
N ARG A 479 0.30 8.37 0.32
CA ARG A 479 -1.04 8.09 1.02
C ARG A 479 -1.25 9.21 2.13
N LYS A 480 -2.23 9.47 3.08
CA LYS A 480 -3.58 9.12 3.65
C LYS A 480 -3.71 9.15 5.23
N ALA A 481 -4.87 9.52 5.86
CA ALA A 481 -5.73 8.69 6.80
C ALA A 481 -6.44 9.29 8.08
N GLU A 482 -7.73 8.85 8.33
CA GLU A 482 -8.55 8.62 9.60
C GLU A 482 -8.82 9.81 10.62
N SER A 483 -9.94 10.05 11.36
CA SER A 483 -11.35 9.52 11.63
C SER A 483 -12.07 10.38 12.76
N ASP A 484 -13.40 10.61 13.07
CA ASP A 484 -14.80 10.33 12.56
C ASP A 484 -15.98 11.05 13.38
N ASP A 485 -17.21 11.26 12.83
CA ASP A 485 -18.55 11.79 13.39
C ASP A 485 -18.65 13.21 14.09
N ALA A 486 -19.73 13.88 14.64
CA ALA A 486 -21.20 13.76 15.01
C ALA A 486 -21.90 15.20 15.16
N ALA A 487 -23.11 15.60 15.70
CA ALA A 487 -24.55 15.17 15.84
C ALA A 487 -25.56 16.29 16.44
N GLU A 488 -26.91 16.17 16.26
CA GLU A 488 -28.18 16.75 16.90
C GLU A 488 -28.50 18.30 17.09
N LEU A 489 -29.76 18.86 17.08
CA LEU A 489 -31.19 18.42 16.88
C LEU A 489 -32.10 19.57 16.28
N GLN A 490 -33.41 19.35 15.95
CA GLN A 490 -34.30 20.29 15.16
C GLN A 490 -35.76 20.46 15.69
N PRO A 491 -36.60 21.37 15.11
CA PRO A 491 -37.52 20.95 14.02
C PRO A 491 -37.86 21.97 12.88
N LYS A 492 -38.00 21.40 11.67
CA LYS A 492 -38.80 21.72 10.44
C LYS A 492 -39.75 22.95 10.46
N VAL A 493 -40.07 23.62 9.33
CA VAL A 493 -40.58 23.11 8.01
C VAL A 493 -40.21 24.09 6.87
N ALA A 494 -40.30 23.75 5.58
CA ALA A 494 -39.44 22.89 4.75
C ALA A 494 -39.95 22.85 3.29
N ALA A 495 -39.09 23.02 2.27
CA ALA A 495 -39.43 22.88 0.84
C ALA A 495 -38.33 22.13 0.04
N SER A 496 -38.72 21.49 -1.07
CA SER A 496 -37.90 20.78 -2.09
C SER A 496 -36.44 20.40 -1.72
N GLN A 497 -36.21 19.14 -1.31
CA GLN A 497 -34.88 18.57 -1.03
C GLN A 497 -34.45 17.50 -2.06
N PRO A 498 -33.18 17.46 -2.50
CA PRO A 498 -32.63 16.35 -3.28
C PRO A 498 -32.39 15.11 -2.39
N LYS A 499 -32.66 13.91 -2.91
CA LYS A 499 -32.53 12.66 -2.14
C LYS A 499 -31.06 12.19 -2.08
N LYS A 500 -30.46 12.32 -0.89
CA LYS A 500 -29.10 11.87 -0.53
C LYS A 500 -28.78 10.44 -1.00
N ARG A 501 -27.59 10.24 -1.58
CA ARG A 501 -27.00 8.91 -1.88
C ARG A 501 -25.76 8.71 -1.00
N LYS A 502 -25.75 7.66 -0.16
CA LYS A 502 -24.71 7.42 0.85
C LYS A 502 -23.44 6.80 0.24
N THR A 503 -22.33 7.54 0.16
CA THR A 503 -21.02 6.99 -0.30
C THR A 503 -19.78 7.69 0.30
N GLU A 504 -19.74 7.93 1.63
CA GLU A 504 -18.63 8.68 2.26
C GLU A 504 -17.62 7.83 3.07
N LYS A 505 -18.03 6.86 3.91
CA LYS A 505 -17.09 6.14 4.80
C LYS A 505 -16.20 5.05 4.14
N ALA A 506 -16.20 4.93 2.82
CA ALA A 506 -15.57 3.79 2.12
C ALA A 506 -14.16 4.06 1.53
N LYS A 507 -13.62 5.30 1.61
CA LYS A 507 -12.34 5.65 0.98
C LYS A 507 -11.18 5.91 1.94
N ASP A 508 -11.40 6.47 3.14
CA ASP A 508 -10.27 7.04 3.91
C ASP A 508 -9.39 6.03 4.68
N GLU A 509 -9.89 4.83 4.98
CA GLU A 509 -9.24 3.89 5.90
C GLU A 509 -8.23 2.88 5.30
N ASP A 510 -8.14 2.70 3.97
CA ASP A 510 -7.46 1.53 3.33
C ASP A 510 -5.91 1.58 3.35
N THR A 511 -5.36 2.37 4.28
CA THR A 511 -4.17 3.15 3.96
C THR A 511 -3.31 3.59 5.15
N MET A 512 -2.71 2.63 5.88
CA MET A 512 -1.75 2.91 6.97
C MET A 512 -0.67 3.94 6.58
N PRO A 513 -0.25 4.87 7.46
CA PRO A 513 1.03 5.61 7.41
C PRO A 513 2.26 4.80 7.00
N LEU A 514 3.26 5.47 6.41
CA LEU A 514 4.67 5.05 6.42
C LEU A 514 5.35 5.59 7.68
N ALA A 515 4.99 6.80 8.09
CA ALA A 515 5.34 7.37 9.38
C ALA A 515 4.08 7.95 10.04
N ASP A 516 3.89 7.68 11.34
CA ASP A 516 2.83 8.32 12.12
C ASP A 516 3.17 9.81 12.33
N ARG A 517 2.15 10.67 12.30
CA ARG A 517 2.31 12.13 12.45
C ARG A 517 2.65 12.47 13.91
N THR A 518 3.81 13.08 14.14
CA THR A 518 4.22 13.50 15.49
C THR A 518 3.36 14.69 15.92
N ALA A 519 2.79 14.64 17.12
CA ALA A 519 2.06 15.78 17.66
C ALA A 519 3.02 16.94 17.90
N VAL A 520 2.76 18.12 17.33
CA VAL A 520 3.66 19.28 17.45
C VAL A 520 3.88 19.70 18.92
N SER A 521 2.91 19.44 19.80
CA SER A 521 3.03 19.61 21.26
C SER A 521 3.99 18.63 21.97
N SER A 522 4.53 17.62 21.27
CA SER A 522 5.55 16.70 21.77
C SER A 522 6.97 17.02 21.24
N LEU A 523 7.08 17.94 20.27
CA LEU A 523 8.37 18.48 19.83
C LEU A 523 8.86 19.54 20.82
N ARG A 524 10.17 19.65 21.03
CA ARG A 524 10.75 20.71 21.90
C ARG A 524 10.54 22.13 21.35
N LYS A 525 10.31 22.26 20.05
CA LYS A 525 9.98 23.51 19.33
C LYS A 525 8.83 23.24 18.36
N ALA A 526 7.92 24.20 18.22
CA ALA A 526 6.65 24.01 17.52
C ALA A 526 6.78 24.11 15.98
N MET A 527 7.51 23.17 15.39
CA MET A 527 7.81 23.14 13.95
C MET A 527 6.77 22.36 13.15
N PHE A 528 6.23 22.98 12.09
CA PHE A 528 5.19 22.38 11.24
C PHE A 528 5.79 21.88 9.93
N ILE A 529 6.35 20.67 9.97
CA ILE A 529 7.10 20.05 8.88
C ILE A 529 6.17 19.27 7.94
N GLY A 530 6.43 19.27 6.64
CA GLY A 530 5.69 18.51 5.64
C GLY A 530 6.36 18.45 4.27
N ALA A 531 5.59 18.24 3.21
CA ALA A 531 6.09 18.19 1.83
C ALA A 531 5.08 18.77 0.82
N HIS A 532 5.53 19.02 -0.41
CA HIS A 532 4.66 19.42 -1.52
C HIS A 532 3.89 18.20 -2.08
N VAL A 533 2.75 17.90 -1.49
CA VAL A 533 1.98 16.70 -1.80
C VAL A 533 1.07 16.87 -3.04
N SER A 534 0.77 15.73 -3.68
CA SER A 534 -0.05 15.73 -4.90
C SER A 534 -1.54 15.90 -4.58
N ALA A 535 -2.16 16.91 -5.20
CA ALA A 535 -3.61 17.12 -5.26
C ALA A 535 -4.28 16.43 -6.48
N ALA A 536 -3.60 15.46 -7.11
CA ALA A 536 -4.13 14.79 -8.30
C ALA A 536 -5.48 14.12 -8.03
N GLY A 537 -6.49 14.44 -8.84
CA GLY A 537 -7.85 13.95 -8.69
C GLY A 537 -8.74 14.71 -7.70
N GLY A 538 -8.26 15.80 -7.08
CA GLY A 538 -9.04 16.67 -6.19
C GLY A 538 -8.18 17.28 -5.08
N VAL A 539 -8.43 18.54 -4.72
CA VAL A 539 -7.68 19.25 -3.66
C VAL A 539 -7.75 18.52 -2.31
N ASN A 540 -8.87 17.88 -1.98
CA ASN A 540 -9.03 17.00 -0.81
C ASN A 540 -8.01 15.84 -0.75
N ASN A 541 -7.47 15.39 -1.89
CA ASN A 541 -6.44 14.36 -1.92
C ASN A 541 -5.08 14.86 -1.38
N SER A 542 -4.86 16.18 -1.27
CA SER A 542 -3.65 16.74 -0.63
C SER A 542 -3.63 16.49 0.88
N VAL A 543 -4.72 16.85 1.59
CA VAL A 543 -4.93 16.60 3.02
C VAL A 543 -4.67 15.14 3.33
N THR A 544 -5.32 14.26 2.55
CA THR A 544 -5.03 12.84 2.46
C THR A 544 -3.51 12.61 2.35
N ASN A 545 -2.85 13.02 1.27
CA ASN A 545 -1.46 12.70 0.96
C ASN A 545 -0.42 13.27 1.94
N ALA A 546 -0.77 14.21 2.81
CA ALA A 546 0.11 14.74 3.85
C ALA A 546 0.25 13.80 5.07
N ILE A 547 -0.84 13.18 5.52
CA ILE A 547 -0.89 12.57 6.87
C ILE A 547 0.04 11.35 7.02
N HIS A 548 0.18 10.53 5.98
CA HIS A 548 0.89 9.24 6.06
C HIS A 548 2.39 9.31 5.76
N ILE A 549 2.84 10.42 5.16
CA ILE A 549 4.25 10.83 5.27
C ILE A 549 4.53 11.46 6.66
N GLY A 550 3.54 11.51 7.55
CA GLY A 550 3.67 12.00 8.92
C GLY A 550 3.61 13.53 9.05
N ALA A 551 3.16 14.26 8.02
CA ALA A 551 3.31 15.70 7.94
C ALA A 551 2.33 16.51 8.82
N ASN A 552 2.83 17.62 9.36
CA ASN A 552 2.09 18.64 10.13
C ASN A 552 1.76 19.91 9.31
N ALA A 553 2.52 20.20 8.26
CA ALA A 553 2.20 21.16 7.21
C ALA A 553 2.06 20.46 5.85
N PHE A 554 1.64 21.16 4.79
CA PHE A 554 1.78 20.67 3.41
C PHE A 554 1.68 21.80 2.37
N ALA A 555 2.33 21.60 1.22
CA ALA A 555 2.08 22.37 0.00
C ALA A 555 1.28 21.55 -1.03
N LEU A 556 0.67 22.24 -1.98
CA LEU A 556 -0.10 21.64 -3.09
C LEU A 556 -0.21 22.60 -4.28
N PHE A 557 -0.39 22.05 -5.49
CA PHE A 557 -0.97 22.83 -6.59
C PHE A 557 -2.50 22.79 -6.50
N LEU A 558 -3.15 23.96 -6.51
CA LEU A 558 -4.63 24.09 -6.48
C LEU A 558 -5.30 23.61 -7.78
N LYS A 559 -4.54 23.62 -8.87
CA LYS A 559 -4.96 23.25 -10.23
C LYS A 559 -3.77 22.70 -11.03
N SER A 560 -3.96 22.32 -12.29
CA SER A 560 -2.86 21.78 -13.12
C SER A 560 -1.91 22.90 -13.53
N GLN A 561 -0.72 22.94 -12.93
CA GLN A 561 0.36 23.89 -13.26
C GLN A 561 0.76 23.88 -14.76
N ARG A 562 0.46 22.79 -15.49
CA ARG A 562 0.72 22.66 -16.94
C ARG A 562 -0.33 23.32 -17.85
N LYS A 563 -1.31 24.03 -17.30
CA LYS A 563 -2.41 24.66 -18.03
C LYS A 563 -2.77 26.03 -17.46
N TRP A 564 -3.15 26.94 -18.34
CA TRP A 564 -3.78 28.21 -17.96
C TRP A 564 -5.21 27.98 -17.44
N ASP A 565 -6.09 27.47 -18.32
CA ASP A 565 -7.47 27.15 -17.96
C ASP A 565 -7.58 25.80 -17.22
N ASN A 566 -8.40 25.80 -16.17
CA ASN A 566 -8.59 24.70 -15.23
C ASN A 566 -10.02 24.77 -14.63
N PRO A 567 -10.75 23.64 -14.55
CA PRO A 567 -12.12 23.62 -14.04
C PRO A 567 -12.22 24.21 -12.62
N PRO A 568 -13.35 24.84 -12.25
CA PRO A 568 -13.59 25.30 -10.89
C PRO A 568 -13.46 24.17 -9.85
N ILE A 569 -13.18 24.54 -8.60
CA ILE A 569 -13.24 23.59 -7.48
C ILE A 569 -14.71 23.17 -7.29
N THR A 570 -14.99 21.87 -7.27
CA THR A 570 -16.35 21.37 -7.00
C THR A 570 -16.67 21.51 -5.51
N SER A 571 -17.95 21.75 -5.17
CA SER A 571 -18.39 21.84 -3.77
C SER A 571 -17.97 20.61 -2.96
N GLU A 572 -18.11 19.40 -3.52
CA GLU A 572 -17.62 18.14 -2.94
C GLU A 572 -16.11 18.19 -2.63
N ALA A 573 -15.26 18.65 -3.56
CA ALA A 573 -13.82 18.71 -3.32
C ALA A 573 -13.43 19.77 -2.29
N LYS A 574 -14.16 20.89 -2.22
CA LYS A 574 -14.03 21.92 -1.18
C LYS A 574 -14.46 21.39 0.19
N GLU A 575 -15.65 20.79 0.27
CA GLU A 575 -16.21 20.24 1.51
C GLU A 575 -15.34 19.11 2.07
N LEU A 576 -14.85 18.20 1.22
CA LEU A 576 -13.91 17.14 1.62
C LEU A 576 -12.53 17.68 2.02
N PHE A 577 -12.05 18.80 1.43
CA PHE A 577 -10.82 19.45 1.87
C PHE A 577 -10.99 20.10 3.25
N MET A 578 -12.05 20.91 3.43
CA MET A 578 -12.28 21.64 4.67
C MET A 578 -12.63 20.70 5.84
N SER A 579 -13.50 19.72 5.62
CA SER A 579 -13.81 18.69 6.62
C SER A 579 -12.59 17.85 6.93
N GLY A 580 -11.82 17.41 5.93
CA GLY A 580 -10.53 16.73 6.13
C GLY A 580 -9.58 17.54 7.01
N CYS A 581 -9.30 18.81 6.67
CA CYS A 581 -8.43 19.67 7.47
C CYS A 581 -8.88 19.78 8.92
N SER A 582 -10.19 19.97 9.17
CA SER A 582 -10.77 20.02 10.51
C SER A 582 -10.62 18.68 11.26
N HIS A 583 -11.01 17.58 10.63
CA HIS A 583 -10.92 16.19 11.10
C HIS A 583 -9.48 15.78 11.48
N HIS A 584 -8.49 16.31 10.76
CA HIS A 584 -7.07 16.09 11.05
C HIS A 584 -6.44 17.12 11.99
N GLY A 585 -7.14 18.18 12.39
CA GLY A 585 -6.52 19.30 13.11
C GLY A 585 -5.48 20.07 12.29
N TYR A 586 -5.50 19.96 10.95
CA TYR A 586 -4.74 20.87 10.09
C TYR A 586 -5.43 22.22 10.06
N LYS A 587 -4.79 23.22 10.66
CA LYS A 587 -5.12 24.62 10.40
C LYS A 587 -4.67 25.01 8.99
N ALA A 588 -5.53 24.80 7.99
CA ALA A 588 -5.24 25.18 6.60
C ALA A 588 -5.00 26.70 6.43
N THR A 589 -5.47 27.53 7.37
CA THR A 589 -5.18 28.96 7.48
C THR A 589 -3.72 29.29 7.80
N GLU A 590 -2.98 28.37 8.41
CA GLU A 590 -1.63 28.61 8.96
C GLU A 590 -0.59 27.67 8.34
N HIS A 591 -0.92 26.39 8.09
CA HIS A 591 0.03 25.34 7.75
C HIS A 591 -0.19 24.68 6.37
N ALA A 592 -1.12 25.20 5.56
CA ALA A 592 -1.22 24.85 4.14
C ALA A 592 -0.60 25.97 3.29
N LEU A 593 0.34 25.60 2.42
CA LEU A 593 1.11 26.54 1.59
C LEU A 593 0.98 26.14 0.10
N PRO A 594 -0.14 26.44 -0.58
CA PRO A 594 -0.29 26.13 -1.99
C PRO A 594 0.73 26.89 -2.84
N HIS A 595 1.24 26.22 -3.87
CA HIS A 595 2.24 26.74 -4.79
C HIS A 595 1.58 27.21 -6.09
N GLY A 596 1.99 28.38 -6.58
CA GLY A 596 1.58 28.90 -7.88
C GLY A 596 2.22 28.18 -9.06
N SER A 597 1.61 28.29 -10.24
CA SER A 597 2.15 27.70 -11.46
C SER A 597 3.40 28.44 -11.95
N TYR A 598 4.45 27.69 -12.30
CA TYR A 598 5.65 28.20 -12.97
C TYR A 598 5.40 28.88 -14.33
N LEU A 599 4.17 28.80 -14.88
CA LEU A 599 3.76 29.57 -16.06
C LEU A 599 3.51 31.05 -15.74
N VAL A 600 3.15 31.38 -14.49
CA VAL A 600 2.83 32.74 -14.07
C VAL A 600 4.12 33.55 -13.93
N ASN A 601 4.18 34.68 -14.61
CA ASN A 601 5.21 35.70 -14.44
C ASN A 601 4.53 37.07 -14.31
N LEU A 602 4.42 37.60 -13.08
CA LEU A 602 3.77 38.91 -12.84
C LEU A 602 4.62 40.09 -13.34
N ALA A 603 5.92 39.89 -13.57
CA ALA A 603 6.83 40.89 -14.13
C ALA A 603 6.68 41.09 -15.65
N GLN A 604 5.73 40.42 -16.31
CA GLN A 604 5.54 40.46 -17.77
C GLN A 604 5.18 41.87 -18.29
N SER A 605 5.86 42.32 -19.35
CA SER A 605 5.63 43.61 -20.02
C SER A 605 4.61 43.54 -21.18
N ASP A 606 4.48 42.39 -21.84
CA ASP A 606 3.46 42.16 -22.87
C ASP A 606 2.05 42.18 -22.25
N PRO A 607 1.13 43.10 -22.67
CA PRO A 607 -0.15 43.26 -21.99
C PRO A 607 -1.06 42.02 -22.03
N ALA A 608 -1.02 41.22 -23.10
CA ALA A 608 -1.86 40.04 -23.24
C ALA A 608 -1.36 38.90 -22.33
N LYS A 609 -0.05 38.67 -22.30
CA LYS A 609 0.59 37.69 -21.41
C LYS A 609 0.51 38.14 -19.93
N ALA A 610 0.60 39.45 -19.66
CA ALA A 610 0.43 40.00 -18.32
C ALA A 610 -1.00 39.82 -17.81
N ALA A 611 -2.02 40.06 -18.65
CA ALA A 611 -3.41 39.76 -18.31
C ALA A 611 -3.65 38.25 -18.10
N GLN A 612 -3.06 37.38 -18.93
CA GLN A 612 -3.13 35.92 -18.76
C GLN A 612 -2.49 35.46 -17.43
N ALA A 613 -1.31 35.97 -17.08
CA ALA A 613 -0.63 35.68 -15.82
C ALA A 613 -1.43 36.20 -14.61
N TYR A 614 -1.93 37.43 -14.66
CA TYR A 614 -2.76 38.02 -13.61
C TYR A 614 -4.06 37.24 -13.38
N ASN A 615 -4.79 36.90 -14.45
CA ASN A 615 -6.05 36.15 -14.35
C ASN A 615 -5.83 34.74 -13.75
N ALA A 616 -4.73 34.08 -14.13
CA ALA A 616 -4.37 32.78 -13.56
C ALA A 616 -3.99 32.90 -12.06
N PHE A 617 -3.28 33.96 -11.67
CA PHE A 617 -2.89 34.24 -10.29
C PHE A 617 -4.10 34.54 -9.39
N VAL A 618 -5.01 35.41 -9.84
CA VAL A 618 -6.24 35.74 -9.07
C VAL A 618 -7.18 34.54 -8.94
N ASP A 619 -7.29 33.68 -9.95
CA ASP A 619 -8.02 32.40 -9.81
C ASP A 619 -7.38 31.47 -8.76
N ASP A 620 -6.05 31.47 -8.57
CA ASP A 620 -5.43 30.72 -7.48
C ASP A 620 -5.68 31.36 -6.11
N LEU A 621 -5.61 32.69 -5.98
CA LEU A 621 -5.98 33.37 -4.72
C LEU A 621 -7.45 33.12 -4.35
N ALA A 622 -8.37 33.26 -5.31
CA ALA A 622 -9.79 32.97 -5.09
C ALA A 622 -10.05 31.50 -4.74
N ARG A 623 -9.20 30.56 -5.18
CA ARG A 623 -9.22 29.15 -4.77
C ARG A 623 -8.70 28.96 -3.34
N CYS A 624 -7.67 29.69 -2.91
CA CYS A 624 -7.24 29.72 -1.51
C CYS A 624 -8.39 30.19 -0.59
N GLU A 625 -9.06 31.30 -0.93
CA GLU A 625 -10.20 31.82 -0.14
C GLU A 625 -11.36 30.82 -0.06
N GLN A 626 -11.68 30.16 -1.18
CA GLN A 626 -12.69 29.10 -1.21
C GLN A 626 -12.36 27.92 -0.29
N LEU A 627 -11.09 27.61 -0.05
CA LEU A 627 -10.62 26.52 0.80
C LEU A 627 -10.28 26.95 2.25
N GLY A 628 -10.36 28.24 2.57
CA GLY A 628 -9.97 28.78 3.88
C GLY A 628 -8.45 28.84 4.10
N ILE A 629 -7.67 28.89 3.03
CA ILE A 629 -6.20 28.97 3.07
C ILE A 629 -5.79 30.45 3.00
N LYS A 630 -4.86 30.89 3.87
CA LYS A 630 -4.39 32.28 3.93
C LYS A 630 -3.00 32.53 3.36
N LEU A 631 -2.20 31.49 3.12
CA LEU A 631 -0.88 31.64 2.49
C LEU A 631 -0.96 31.18 1.03
N TYR A 632 -0.21 31.82 0.14
CA TYR A 632 -0.07 31.37 -1.25
C TYR A 632 1.34 31.69 -1.76
N ASN A 633 2.13 30.66 -2.02
CA ASN A 633 3.53 30.79 -2.42
C ASN A 633 3.69 30.90 -3.95
N PHE A 634 4.55 31.81 -4.40
CA PHE A 634 4.87 31.92 -5.82
C PHE A 634 6.26 32.53 -6.06
N HIS A 635 6.88 32.15 -7.18
CA HIS A 635 8.10 32.78 -7.66
C HIS A 635 7.80 34.22 -8.15
N PRO A 636 8.55 35.26 -7.75
CA PRO A 636 8.27 36.65 -8.14
C PRO A 636 8.21 36.87 -9.66
N GLY A 637 9.14 36.22 -10.41
CA GLY A 637 9.09 36.16 -11.86
C GLY A 637 10.43 36.40 -12.55
N SER A 638 10.37 36.97 -13.74
CA SER A 638 11.54 37.27 -14.58
C SER A 638 11.35 38.54 -15.39
N THR A 639 12.39 39.39 -15.45
CA THR A 639 12.39 40.66 -16.22
C THR A 639 12.23 40.45 -17.73
N LEU A 640 12.55 39.25 -18.22
CA LEU A 640 12.60 38.88 -19.65
C LEU A 640 13.53 39.72 -20.54
N GLY A 641 14.27 40.68 -19.97
CA GLY A 641 15.17 41.60 -20.69
C GLY A 641 14.96 43.07 -20.30
N ASP A 642 13.83 43.41 -19.69
CA ASP A 642 13.55 44.75 -19.16
C ASP A 642 14.46 45.11 -17.97
N SER A 643 14.47 46.40 -17.61
CA SER A 643 15.08 46.84 -16.35
C SER A 643 14.40 46.21 -15.14
N ARG A 644 15.19 45.85 -14.12
CA ARG A 644 14.68 45.13 -12.95
C ARG A 644 13.68 45.95 -12.16
N ASP A 645 13.91 47.25 -12.03
CA ASP A 645 13.08 48.18 -11.28
C ASP A 645 11.66 48.26 -11.90
N ALA A 646 11.56 48.33 -13.24
CA ALA A 646 10.29 48.31 -13.94
C ALA A 646 9.59 46.94 -13.83
N ALA A 647 10.35 45.85 -13.85
CA ALA A 647 9.84 44.50 -13.66
C ALA A 647 9.31 44.26 -12.22
N ILE A 648 10.01 44.77 -11.20
CA ILE A 648 9.60 44.80 -9.79
C ILE A 648 8.35 45.65 -9.61
N GLY A 649 8.30 46.85 -10.19
CA GLY A 649 7.11 47.71 -10.18
C GLY A 649 5.88 47.05 -10.79
N ARG A 650 6.04 46.25 -11.87
CA ARG A 650 4.96 45.45 -12.43
C ARG A 650 4.49 44.33 -11.50
N ILE A 651 5.40 43.61 -10.82
CA ILE A 651 5.01 42.62 -9.81
C ILE A 651 4.17 43.29 -8.71
N ALA A 652 4.67 44.38 -8.12
CA ALA A 652 3.98 45.09 -7.04
C ALA A 652 2.60 45.62 -7.46
N ALA A 653 2.49 46.24 -8.65
CA ALA A 653 1.21 46.71 -9.17
C ALA A 653 0.19 45.58 -9.39
N GLN A 654 0.64 44.41 -9.88
CA GLN A 654 -0.23 43.23 -10.04
C GLN A 654 -0.60 42.63 -8.67
N LEU A 655 0.27 42.70 -7.67
CA LEU A 655 -0.03 42.28 -6.30
C LEU A 655 -1.09 43.19 -5.66
N ASN A 656 -0.93 44.51 -5.69
CA ASN A 656 -1.89 45.46 -5.10
C ASN A 656 -3.28 45.26 -5.72
N LYS A 657 -3.35 45.20 -7.06
CA LYS A 657 -4.59 44.90 -7.79
C LYS A 657 -5.19 43.52 -7.43
N SER A 658 -4.35 42.51 -7.16
CA SER A 658 -4.82 41.20 -6.67
C SER A 658 -5.33 41.24 -5.22
N HIS A 659 -4.77 42.13 -4.40
CA HIS A 659 -5.20 42.38 -3.02
C HIS A 659 -6.50 43.19 -2.98
N GLU A 660 -6.78 44.04 -3.97
CA GLU A 660 -8.11 44.65 -4.17
C GLU A 660 -9.15 43.60 -4.62
N ALA A 661 -8.73 42.66 -5.48
CA ALA A 661 -9.62 41.65 -6.09
C ALA A 661 -9.95 40.43 -5.19
N THR A 662 -9.36 40.33 -4.00
CA THR A 662 -9.51 39.22 -3.03
C THR A 662 -9.44 39.75 -1.59
N SER A 663 -9.88 39.01 -0.57
CA SER A 663 -10.06 39.58 0.78
C SER A 663 -9.00 39.20 1.83
N SER A 664 -8.41 38.01 1.74
CA SER A 664 -7.84 37.33 2.92
C SER A 664 -6.51 36.60 2.72
N VAL A 665 -6.04 36.47 1.48
CA VAL A 665 -4.80 35.72 1.15
C VAL A 665 -3.58 36.63 1.23
N ILE A 666 -2.57 36.17 1.97
CA ILE A 666 -1.21 36.69 2.00
C ILE A 666 -0.44 36.09 0.81
N THR A 667 0.01 36.94 -0.10
CA THR A 667 0.85 36.54 -1.23
C THR A 667 2.30 36.41 -0.76
N VAL A 668 2.84 35.19 -0.80
CA VAL A 668 4.16 34.84 -0.27
C VAL A 668 5.14 34.73 -1.44
N LEU A 669 6.11 35.65 -1.47
CA LEU A 669 7.18 35.71 -2.46
C LEU A 669 8.27 34.70 -2.11
N GLU A 670 8.65 33.82 -3.03
CA GLU A 670 9.79 32.94 -2.82
C GLU A 670 11.12 33.59 -3.28
N ASN A 671 12.22 33.28 -2.60
CA ASN A 671 13.56 33.59 -3.12
C ASN A 671 14.00 32.58 -4.18
N MET A 672 14.81 33.01 -5.16
CA MET A 672 15.09 32.22 -6.36
C MET A 672 16.59 31.91 -6.53
N ALA A 673 16.91 30.68 -6.97
CA ALA A 673 18.29 30.23 -7.25
C ALA A 673 19.04 30.97 -8.38
N GLY A 674 18.37 31.81 -9.17
CA GLY A 674 18.87 32.30 -10.45
C GLY A 674 19.66 33.61 -10.37
N SER A 675 20.09 34.10 -11.54
CA SER A 675 20.58 35.48 -11.71
C SER A 675 20.33 35.97 -13.14
N GLY A 676 20.74 37.20 -13.43
CA GLY A 676 20.36 37.88 -14.67
C GLY A 676 18.90 38.30 -14.61
N ASN A 677 18.06 37.72 -15.46
CA ASN A 677 16.65 38.13 -15.61
C ASN A 677 15.74 37.57 -14.50
N VAL A 678 16.19 36.62 -13.67
CA VAL A 678 15.41 36.11 -12.54
C VAL A 678 15.30 37.19 -11.45
N ILE A 679 14.12 37.30 -10.83
CA ILE A 679 13.81 38.25 -9.75
C ILE A 679 13.58 37.45 -8.45
N GLY A 680 14.10 37.95 -7.33
CA GLY A 680 14.01 37.32 -6.00
C GLY A 680 15.27 36.55 -5.60
N SER A 681 16.39 36.67 -6.33
CA SER A 681 17.65 36.02 -5.95
C SER A 681 18.44 36.80 -4.88
N THR A 682 18.17 38.10 -4.77
CA THR A 682 18.70 38.99 -3.72
C THR A 682 17.60 39.22 -2.66
N TRP A 683 17.99 39.64 -1.46
CA TRP A 683 17.02 40.08 -0.46
C TRP A 683 16.44 41.46 -0.82
N GLU A 684 17.22 42.27 -1.55
CA GLU A 684 16.84 43.55 -2.15
C GLU A 684 15.64 43.41 -3.10
N ASP A 685 15.64 42.43 -4.02
CA ASP A 685 14.54 42.21 -4.96
C ASP A 685 13.21 41.99 -4.22
N LEU A 686 13.24 41.23 -3.12
CA LEU A 686 12.06 40.95 -2.29
C LEU A 686 11.64 42.18 -1.48
N ARG A 687 12.60 42.89 -0.88
CA ARG A 687 12.38 44.17 -0.19
C ARG A 687 11.70 45.18 -1.10
N ASP A 688 12.16 45.32 -2.34
CA ASP A 688 11.70 46.39 -3.24
C ASP A 688 10.31 46.09 -3.82
N ILE A 689 9.96 44.82 -4.02
CA ILE A 689 8.56 44.43 -4.24
C ILE A 689 7.70 44.78 -3.01
N ILE A 690 8.12 44.37 -1.81
CA ILE A 690 7.38 44.59 -0.56
C ILE A 690 7.22 46.09 -0.21
N ALA A 691 8.20 46.93 -0.57
CA ALA A 691 8.15 48.37 -0.39
C ALA A 691 7.01 49.00 -1.22
N LEU A 692 6.84 48.54 -2.46
CA LEU A 692 5.82 49.00 -3.42
C LEU A 692 4.45 48.32 -3.25
N VAL A 693 4.34 47.27 -2.42
CA VAL A 693 3.03 46.66 -2.11
C VAL A 693 2.28 47.52 -1.10
N ASP A 694 1.01 47.85 -1.38
CA ASP A 694 0.21 48.75 -0.53
C ASP A 694 -0.19 48.07 0.79
N ASP A 695 -0.91 46.93 0.73
CA ASP A 695 -1.25 46.15 1.92
C ASP A 695 -0.07 45.28 2.37
N LYS A 696 0.80 45.90 3.17
CA LYS A 696 1.96 45.26 3.81
C LYS A 696 1.59 44.20 4.88
N SER A 697 0.30 43.98 5.17
CA SER A 697 -0.16 42.82 5.97
C SER A 697 -0.40 41.57 5.11
N ARG A 698 -0.63 41.75 3.80
CA ARG A 698 -0.95 40.69 2.83
C ARG A 698 0.20 40.32 1.89
N VAL A 699 1.43 40.72 2.22
CA VAL A 699 2.65 40.20 1.58
C VAL A 699 3.56 39.50 2.59
N GLY A 700 4.25 38.46 2.13
CA GLY A 700 5.23 37.73 2.92
C GLY A 700 6.32 37.11 2.04
N VAL A 701 7.21 36.34 2.67
CA VAL A 701 8.32 35.64 2.03
C VAL A 701 8.38 34.18 2.47
N CYS A 702 8.65 33.29 1.52
CA CYS A 702 9.11 31.92 1.77
C CYS A 702 10.61 31.88 1.52
N ILE A 703 11.37 31.25 2.43
CA ILE A 703 12.79 30.96 2.19
C ILE A 703 12.93 29.52 1.70
N ASP A 704 13.22 29.33 0.42
CA ASP A 704 13.81 28.10 -0.08
C ASP A 704 15.32 28.08 0.19
N THR A 705 15.73 27.00 0.86
CA THR A 705 17.09 26.77 1.35
C THR A 705 18.07 26.34 0.26
N CYS A 706 17.61 25.68 -0.80
CA CYS A 706 18.44 25.37 -1.98
C CYS A 706 18.62 26.62 -2.85
N HIS A 707 17.58 27.42 -3.04
CA HIS A 707 17.58 28.68 -3.78
C HIS A 707 18.48 29.71 -3.11
N ALA A 708 18.40 29.85 -1.78
CA ALA A 708 19.30 30.72 -1.00
C ALA A 708 20.76 30.35 -1.26
N PHE A 709 21.09 29.07 -1.08
CA PHE A 709 22.43 28.53 -1.29
C PHE A 709 22.94 28.63 -2.75
N ALA A 710 22.07 28.43 -3.72
CA ALA A 710 22.39 28.50 -5.14
C ALA A 710 22.56 29.94 -5.65
N ALA A 711 21.87 30.91 -5.05
CA ALA A 711 22.03 32.34 -5.33
C ALA A 711 23.30 32.94 -4.68
N GLY A 712 23.71 32.42 -3.51
CA GLY A 712 24.94 32.84 -2.82
C GLY A 712 24.78 33.18 -1.34
N HIS A 713 23.64 32.87 -0.73
CA HIS A 713 23.39 33.03 0.70
C HIS A 713 23.75 31.74 1.42
N ASP A 714 24.76 31.76 2.28
CA ASP A 714 25.33 30.54 2.87
C ASP A 714 24.63 30.15 4.18
N LEU A 715 24.29 28.87 4.32
CA LEU A 715 23.60 28.31 5.49
C LEU A 715 24.34 27.10 6.09
N ARG A 716 25.52 26.73 5.55
CA ARG A 716 26.19 25.45 5.85
C ARG A 716 26.69 25.31 7.28
N THR A 717 27.07 26.41 7.92
CA THR A 717 27.55 26.45 9.31
C THR A 717 26.66 27.38 10.15
N PRO A 718 26.62 27.24 11.49
CA PRO A 718 25.79 28.10 12.34
C PRO A 718 26.11 29.60 12.18
N GLU A 719 27.37 29.95 11.94
CA GLU A 719 27.84 31.33 11.76
C GLU A 719 27.38 31.89 10.42
N ALA A 720 27.47 31.08 9.35
CA ALA A 720 26.98 31.43 8.02
C ALA A 720 25.45 31.59 8.01
N PHE A 721 24.74 30.62 8.60
CA PHE A 721 23.29 30.64 8.78
C PHE A 721 22.83 31.90 9.55
N SER A 722 23.45 32.17 10.70
CA SER A 722 23.13 33.35 11.52
C SER A 722 23.36 34.64 10.76
N LYS A 723 24.51 34.78 10.08
CA LYS A 723 24.81 35.94 9.23
C LYS A 723 23.78 36.13 8.12
N THR A 724 23.44 35.08 7.37
CA THR A 724 22.44 35.12 6.29
C THR A 724 21.06 35.52 6.82
N LEU A 725 20.67 34.98 7.97
CA LEU A 725 19.41 35.31 8.64
C LEU A 725 19.39 36.76 9.14
N ASP A 726 20.51 37.29 9.61
CA ASP A 726 20.65 38.70 10.03
C ASP A 726 20.67 39.67 8.85
N GLU A 727 21.26 39.29 7.70
CA GLU A 727 21.11 40.01 6.44
C GLU A 727 19.64 40.04 5.98
N PHE A 728 18.92 38.92 6.04
CA PHE A 728 17.48 38.86 5.76
C PHE A 728 16.64 39.73 6.74
N LYS A 729 16.90 39.62 8.05
CA LYS A 729 16.25 40.44 9.10
C LYS A 729 16.48 41.94 8.87
N LYS A 730 17.63 42.33 8.33
CA LYS A 730 18.00 43.73 8.04
C LYS A 730 17.41 44.26 6.74
N ILE A 731 17.40 43.46 5.67
CA ILE A 731 17.03 43.91 4.32
C ILE A 731 15.52 43.79 4.08
N VAL A 732 14.92 42.66 4.46
CA VAL A 732 13.48 42.38 4.29
C VAL A 732 12.73 42.59 5.61
N GLY A 733 13.21 41.99 6.69
CA GLY A 733 12.58 42.03 8.01
C GLY A 733 11.80 40.77 8.35
N ILE A 734 12.12 40.16 9.50
CA ILE A 734 11.60 38.85 9.94
C ILE A 734 10.06 38.76 9.95
N LYS A 735 9.36 39.88 10.18
CA LYS A 735 7.89 39.95 10.17
C LYS A 735 7.24 39.51 8.85
N TYR A 736 7.97 39.55 7.73
CA TYR A 736 7.48 39.10 6.42
C TYR A 736 7.74 37.62 6.16
N LEU A 737 8.66 36.96 6.88
CA LEU A 737 8.85 35.52 6.78
C LEU A 737 7.55 34.80 7.17
N LYS A 738 7.06 33.90 6.31
CA LYS A 738 5.85 33.10 6.54
C LYS A 738 6.05 31.60 6.41
N ALA A 739 7.07 31.16 5.68
CA ALA A 739 7.25 29.77 5.32
C ALA A 739 8.71 29.43 4.98
N PHE A 740 9.00 28.14 4.92
CA PHE A 740 10.24 27.60 4.37
C PHE A 740 9.97 26.50 3.35
N HIS A 741 10.80 26.45 2.30
CA HIS A 741 11.02 25.24 1.54
C HIS A 741 12.38 24.63 1.97
N LEU A 742 12.34 23.37 2.42
CA LEU A 742 13.47 22.65 2.99
C LEU A 742 14.05 21.70 1.94
N ASN A 743 15.06 22.19 1.23
CA ASN A 743 15.67 21.53 0.09
C ASN A 743 17.20 21.63 0.20
N ASP A 744 17.88 20.47 0.21
CA ASP A 744 19.34 20.46 0.07
C ASP A 744 19.68 20.73 -1.41
N SER A 745 20.92 21.05 -1.76
CA SER A 745 21.29 21.34 -3.15
C SER A 745 22.18 20.26 -3.76
N LYS A 746 21.78 19.71 -4.91
CA LYS A 746 22.69 18.86 -5.71
C LYS A 746 23.80 19.68 -6.36
N ALA A 747 23.67 21.00 -6.42
CA ALA A 747 24.64 21.90 -7.04
C ALA A 747 25.50 22.61 -5.98
N PRO A 748 26.73 23.06 -6.33
CA PRO A 748 27.58 23.80 -5.39
C PRO A 748 27.01 25.15 -4.97
N PHE A 749 27.59 25.72 -3.91
CA PHE A 749 27.31 27.09 -3.45
C PHE A 749 27.45 28.12 -4.60
N ALA A 750 26.56 29.11 -4.65
CA ALA A 750 26.51 30.17 -5.65
C ALA A 750 26.50 29.66 -7.12
N SER A 751 26.13 28.38 -7.36
CA SER A 751 26.18 27.78 -8.70
C SER A 751 25.10 28.28 -9.67
N ASN A 752 24.14 29.07 -9.18
CA ASN A 752 23.02 29.62 -9.92
C ASN A 752 22.15 28.52 -10.59
N ARG A 753 21.87 27.44 -9.84
CA ARG A 753 21.05 26.30 -10.28
C ARG A 753 20.11 25.85 -9.17
N ASP A 754 18.81 25.97 -9.42
CA ASP A 754 17.80 25.10 -8.83
C ASP A 754 18.11 23.65 -9.27
N LEU A 755 18.46 22.80 -8.30
CA LEU A 755 18.59 21.35 -8.41
C LEU A 755 18.46 20.70 -7.01
N HIS A 756 17.23 20.54 -6.49
CA HIS A 756 16.99 20.03 -5.13
C HIS A 756 17.58 18.63 -4.88
N ALA A 757 18.15 18.42 -3.70
CA ALA A 757 18.69 17.17 -3.15
C ALA A 757 17.93 16.75 -1.88
N ASN A 758 18.14 15.50 -1.46
CA ASN A 758 17.59 14.98 -0.22
C ASN A 758 18.35 15.52 1.00
N ILE A 759 17.66 15.68 2.13
CA ILE A 759 18.18 16.32 3.34
C ILE A 759 19.52 15.68 3.78
N GLY A 760 20.54 16.53 3.96
CA GLY A 760 21.91 16.16 4.35
C GLY A 760 22.74 15.47 3.27
N THR A 761 22.23 15.28 2.05
CA THR A 761 22.91 14.56 0.96
C THR A 761 23.56 15.47 -0.09
N GLY A 762 23.17 16.73 -0.16
CA GLY A 762 23.68 17.72 -1.11
C GLY A 762 24.86 18.51 -0.54
N PHE A 763 25.15 19.64 -1.19
CA PHE A 763 26.23 20.56 -0.82
C PHE A 763 25.85 21.50 0.34
N LEU A 764 24.59 21.50 0.78
CA LEU A 764 24.14 22.30 1.94
C LEU A 764 24.44 21.57 3.27
N GLY A 765 24.37 20.23 3.27
CA GLY A 765 24.75 19.41 4.44
C GLY A 765 23.67 19.34 5.52
N LEU A 766 23.93 18.59 6.59
CA LEU A 766 22.93 18.36 7.64
C LEU A 766 22.90 19.51 8.65
N ARG A 767 24.05 20.12 8.95
CA ARG A 767 24.22 21.23 9.90
C ARG A 767 23.34 22.46 9.57
N ALA A 768 23.08 22.71 8.28
CA ALA A 768 22.16 23.76 7.83
C ALA A 768 20.73 23.51 8.31
N PHE A 769 20.21 22.29 8.11
CA PHE A 769 18.87 21.91 8.57
C PHE A 769 18.78 21.83 10.08
N HIS A 770 19.85 21.40 10.77
CA HIS A 770 19.91 21.48 12.23
C HIS A 770 19.73 22.93 12.72
N SER A 771 20.41 23.89 12.09
CA SER A 771 20.29 25.31 12.42
C SER A 771 18.85 25.83 12.21
N VAL A 772 18.22 25.51 11.07
CA VAL A 772 16.81 25.86 10.78
C VAL A 772 15.85 25.23 11.80
N MET A 773 16.01 23.94 12.12
CA MET A 773 15.13 23.21 13.04
C MET A 773 15.29 23.62 14.51
N ASN A 774 16.30 24.43 14.84
CA ASN A 774 16.58 24.92 16.19
C ASN A 774 16.46 26.45 16.35
N GLU A 775 16.13 27.20 15.29
CA GLU A 775 15.89 28.65 15.37
C GLU A 775 14.48 28.95 15.91
N ASP A 776 14.38 29.64 17.05
CA ASP A 776 13.09 29.87 17.73
C ASP A 776 12.14 30.77 16.93
N SER A 777 12.65 31.73 16.16
CA SER A 777 11.82 32.66 15.39
C SER A 777 11.05 32.02 14.22
N PHE A 778 11.27 30.72 13.95
CA PHE A 778 10.57 29.96 12.90
C PHE A 778 9.42 29.08 13.44
N CYS A 779 9.20 29.03 14.75
CA CYS A 779 8.10 28.25 15.34
C CYS A 779 6.73 28.71 14.81
N GLY A 780 5.86 27.75 14.50
CA GLY A 780 4.53 28.02 13.91
C GLY A 780 4.51 28.23 12.39
N MET A 781 5.66 28.29 11.72
CA MET A 781 5.71 28.42 10.26
C MET A 781 5.62 27.05 9.55
N PRO A 782 4.90 26.93 8.42
CA PRO A 782 4.98 25.75 7.55
C PRO A 782 6.37 25.61 6.93
N MET A 783 6.91 24.40 7.04
CA MET A 783 8.21 23.99 6.49
C MET A 783 7.98 22.81 5.54
N VAL A 784 8.29 23.00 4.25
CA VAL A 784 7.85 22.11 3.17
C VAL A 784 9.05 21.49 2.44
N LEU A 785 9.14 20.16 2.42
CA LEU A 785 10.06 19.43 1.54
C LEU A 785 9.56 19.49 0.09
N GLU A 786 10.43 19.91 -0.83
CA GLU A 786 10.27 19.68 -2.29
C GLU A 786 11.39 18.79 -2.84
N THR A 787 11.92 17.94 -1.95
CA THR A 787 13.06 17.07 -2.19
C THR A 787 12.72 15.98 -3.22
N PRO A 788 13.72 15.50 -3.98
CA PRO A 788 13.50 14.52 -5.03
C PRO A 788 13.12 13.14 -4.45
N ILE A 789 11.94 12.68 -4.84
CA ILE A 789 11.44 11.31 -4.57
C ILE A 789 11.54 10.37 -5.79
N ASP A 790 12.04 10.87 -6.91
CA ASP A 790 12.09 10.14 -8.19
C ASP A 790 13.12 9.00 -8.18
N LYS A 791 12.61 7.77 -8.05
CA LYS A 791 13.32 6.49 -8.20
C LYS A 791 12.68 5.74 -9.38
N LYS A 792 13.11 4.53 -9.77
CA LYS A 792 12.80 3.97 -11.11
C LYS A 792 12.56 2.47 -11.09
N ASP A 793 11.52 1.92 -11.72
CA ASP A 793 11.32 0.44 -11.71
C ASP A 793 12.47 -0.25 -12.47
N ASP A 794 12.75 -1.54 -12.21
CA ASP A 794 13.94 -2.27 -12.73
C ASP A 794 14.14 -2.23 -14.27
N LYS A 795 13.17 -1.71 -15.03
CA LYS A 795 13.24 -1.44 -16.47
C LYS A 795 13.55 0.05 -16.80
N GLY A 796 14.01 0.82 -15.82
CA GLY A 796 14.45 2.21 -15.92
C GLY A 796 13.37 3.29 -15.78
N LYS A 797 12.13 2.95 -15.41
CA LYS A 797 10.98 3.85 -15.50
C LYS A 797 10.68 4.59 -14.20
N THR A 798 10.78 5.92 -14.21
CA THR A 798 10.57 6.78 -13.02
C THR A 798 9.21 6.62 -12.34
N ILE A 799 9.24 6.53 -11.01
CA ILE A 799 8.11 6.50 -10.06
C ILE A 799 8.50 7.10 -8.68
N GLU A 800 7.49 7.50 -7.89
CA GLU A 800 7.58 8.42 -6.73
C GLU A 800 7.78 7.70 -5.38
N ASP A 801 8.99 7.66 -4.83
CA ASP A 801 9.32 7.05 -3.53
C ASP A 801 9.05 7.97 -2.32
N LYS A 802 7.79 8.15 -1.93
CA LYS A 802 7.42 9.05 -0.82
C LYS A 802 7.72 8.51 0.59
N GLN A 803 8.32 7.32 0.71
CA GLN A 803 8.99 6.94 1.96
C GLN A 803 10.12 7.92 2.25
N VAL A 804 10.78 8.46 1.20
CA VAL A 804 11.83 9.48 1.35
C VAL A 804 11.31 10.71 2.10
N TRP A 805 10.11 11.22 1.80
CA TRP A 805 9.52 12.33 2.57
C TRP A 805 9.13 11.93 3.99
N ALA A 806 8.65 10.71 4.21
CA ALA A 806 8.36 10.21 5.56
C ALA A 806 9.64 10.13 6.42
N ASP A 807 10.72 9.61 5.83
CA ASP A 807 12.05 9.52 6.45
C ASP A 807 12.65 10.92 6.70
N GLU A 808 12.50 11.86 5.75
CA GLU A 808 13.03 13.22 5.86
C GLU A 808 12.25 14.08 6.87
N ILE A 809 10.93 13.90 7.00
CA ILE A 809 10.15 14.52 8.08
C ILE A 809 10.66 14.02 9.44
N LYS A 810 10.85 12.71 9.61
CA LYS A 810 11.39 12.14 10.86
C LYS A 810 12.84 12.52 11.14
N LEU A 811 13.66 12.66 10.09
CA LEU A 811 15.01 13.20 10.20
C LEU A 811 14.97 14.64 10.74
N LEU A 812 14.17 15.53 10.15
CA LEU A 812 14.05 16.92 10.59
C LEU A 812 13.47 17.04 12.01
N GLU A 813 12.44 16.25 12.36
CA GLU A 813 11.94 16.14 13.74
C GLU A 813 13.05 15.75 14.73
N SER A 814 13.93 14.80 14.35
CA SER A 814 15.02 14.32 15.21
C SER A 814 16.14 15.34 15.45
N LEU A 815 16.29 16.36 14.58
CA LEU A 815 17.30 17.42 14.77
C LEU A 815 16.91 18.42 15.87
N ILE A 816 15.63 18.48 16.28
CA ILE A 816 15.13 19.48 17.24
C ILE A 816 15.67 19.20 18.65
N GLY A 817 16.65 19.99 19.07
CA GLY A 817 17.36 19.83 20.33
C GLY A 817 18.34 18.65 20.37
N MET A 818 18.73 18.11 19.21
CA MET A 818 19.89 17.23 19.08
C MET A 818 21.17 18.05 19.31
N ASP A 819 22.15 17.49 20.02
CA ASP A 819 23.49 18.06 20.09
C ASP A 819 24.21 17.86 18.74
N ALA A 820 24.58 18.96 18.10
CA ALA A 820 25.19 18.95 16.78
C ALA A 820 26.67 18.53 16.79
N ASP A 821 27.33 18.56 17.95
CA ASP A 821 28.74 18.17 18.10
C ASP A 821 28.89 16.75 18.69
N SER A 822 27.77 16.04 18.83
CA SER A 822 27.70 14.64 19.26
C SER A 822 28.19 13.63 18.20
N GLU A 823 28.65 12.47 18.66
CA GLU A 823 29.05 11.36 17.77
C GLU A 823 27.88 10.88 16.87
N ASP A 824 26.64 10.89 17.40
CA ASP A 824 25.43 10.52 16.66
C ASP A 824 25.17 11.49 15.49
N PHE A 825 25.27 12.80 15.72
CA PHE A 825 25.12 13.80 14.65
C PHE A 825 26.22 13.64 13.60
N ALA A 826 27.47 13.50 14.02
CA ALA A 826 28.61 13.32 13.12
C ALA A 826 28.50 12.03 12.29
N ALA A 827 28.02 10.93 12.88
CA ALA A 827 27.76 9.67 12.17
C ALA A 827 26.61 9.80 11.17
N LEU A 828 25.53 10.50 11.53
CA LEU A 828 24.37 10.75 10.69
C LEU A 828 24.70 11.64 9.49
N GLU A 829 25.41 12.75 9.71
CA GLU A 829 25.88 13.63 8.64
C GLU A 829 26.83 12.89 7.68
N LYS A 830 27.83 12.16 8.21
CA LYS A 830 28.74 11.34 7.41
C LYS A 830 28.01 10.30 6.54
N LYS A 831 26.96 9.66 7.09
CA LYS A 831 26.11 8.69 6.38
C LYS A 831 25.31 9.35 5.24
N LEU A 832 24.71 10.52 5.47
CA LEU A 832 23.93 11.24 4.45
C LEU A 832 24.84 11.86 3.38
N GLN A 833 25.99 12.43 3.77
CA GLN A 833 27.01 12.92 2.86
C GLN A 833 27.59 11.81 1.98
N ALA A 834 27.78 10.60 2.51
CA ALA A 834 28.16 9.43 1.71
C ALA A 834 27.04 9.05 0.70
N ARG A 835 25.77 9.02 1.13
CA ARG A 835 24.60 8.69 0.28
C ARG A 835 24.51 9.57 -0.97
N GLY A 836 24.82 10.87 -0.86
CA GLY A 836 24.77 11.80 -1.99
C GLY A 836 26.06 11.97 -2.80
N ALA A 837 27.20 11.41 -2.36
CA ALA A 837 28.53 11.77 -2.89
C ALA A 837 28.66 11.59 -4.41
N ALA A 838 28.13 10.49 -4.96
CA ALA A 838 28.17 10.20 -6.39
C ALA A 838 27.36 11.22 -7.23
N GLU A 839 26.24 11.73 -6.71
CA GLU A 839 25.43 12.75 -7.39
C GLU A 839 26.10 14.12 -7.30
N ARG A 840 26.64 14.49 -6.13
CA ARG A 840 27.42 15.73 -5.96
C ARG A 840 28.60 15.79 -6.92
N GLN A 841 29.38 14.72 -7.03
CA GLN A 841 30.46 14.62 -8.02
C GLN A 841 29.93 14.75 -9.45
N ARG A 842 28.84 14.06 -9.79
CA ARG A 842 28.22 14.12 -11.13
C ARG A 842 27.76 15.53 -11.51
N ILE A 843 27.30 16.35 -10.55
CA ILE A 843 26.91 17.75 -10.79
C ILE A 843 28.13 18.68 -10.79
N GLN A 844 29.10 18.50 -9.89
CA GLN A 844 30.37 19.24 -9.89
C GLN A 844 31.06 19.14 -11.25
N ASP A 845 31.23 17.92 -11.77
CA ASP A 845 31.69 17.62 -13.13
C ASP A 845 30.99 18.45 -14.22
N GLN A 846 29.69 18.72 -14.09
CA GLN A 846 28.88 19.50 -15.03
C GLN A 846 28.92 21.01 -14.77
N VAL A 847 29.35 21.44 -13.59
CA VAL A 847 29.69 22.84 -13.30
C VAL A 847 31.05 23.14 -13.91
N ASP A 848 32.06 22.33 -13.61
CA ASP A 848 33.44 22.52 -14.07
C ASP A 848 33.54 22.47 -15.59
N LYS A 849 32.86 21.52 -16.24
CA LYS A 849 32.78 21.44 -17.72
C LYS A 849 32.02 22.61 -18.36
N LYS A 850 31.18 23.34 -17.61
CA LYS A 850 30.54 24.60 -18.05
C LYS A 850 31.49 25.78 -17.85
N SER A 851 32.16 25.87 -16.71
CA SER A 851 33.14 26.90 -16.37
C SER A 851 34.39 26.86 -17.26
N ALA A 852 34.90 25.68 -17.59
CA ALA A 852 36.00 25.52 -18.55
C ALA A 852 35.60 25.99 -19.97
N LYS A 853 34.34 25.78 -20.38
CA LYS A 853 33.81 26.23 -21.68
C LYS A 853 33.52 27.73 -21.73
N SER A 854 33.14 28.37 -20.63
CA SER A 854 33.01 29.84 -20.57
C SER A 854 34.39 30.51 -20.47
N GLY A 855 35.33 29.93 -19.73
CA GLY A 855 36.74 30.34 -19.69
C GLY A 855 37.42 30.28 -21.05
N SER A 856 37.29 29.17 -21.79
CA SER A 856 37.86 29.05 -23.13
C SER A 856 37.20 30.00 -24.14
N LYS A 857 35.89 30.28 -24.02
CA LYS A 857 35.24 31.35 -24.82
C LYS A 857 35.80 32.74 -24.49
N LYS A 858 36.07 33.07 -23.22
CA LYS A 858 36.73 34.34 -22.85
C LYS A 858 38.16 34.42 -23.41
N GLN A 859 38.95 33.36 -23.33
CA GLN A 859 40.30 33.33 -23.95
C GLN A 859 40.26 33.42 -25.49
N ALA A 860 39.30 32.79 -26.15
CA ALA A 860 39.13 32.89 -27.61
C ALA A 860 38.73 34.31 -28.05
N GLY A 861 37.87 35.00 -27.27
CA GLY A 861 37.51 36.40 -27.51
C GLY A 861 38.72 37.34 -27.43
N GLY A 862 39.63 37.11 -26.48
CA GLY A 862 40.84 37.91 -26.26
C GLY A 862 41.86 37.92 -27.42
N LYS A 863 41.67 37.14 -28.49
CA LYS A 863 42.56 37.10 -29.67
C LYS A 863 42.00 37.75 -30.95
N LYS A 864 40.79 38.34 -30.93
CA LYS A 864 40.28 39.19 -32.01
C LYS A 864 40.17 40.65 -31.57
N GLY A 865 41.31 41.34 -31.50
CA GLY A 865 41.38 42.71 -30.98
C GLY A 865 42.58 43.55 -31.46
N LYS A 866 43.13 43.30 -32.66
CA LYS A 866 44.19 44.16 -33.22
C LYS A 866 44.28 44.15 -34.76
N LYS A 867 43.42 44.94 -35.39
CA LYS A 867 43.56 45.63 -36.70
C LYS A 867 42.35 46.59 -36.79
N THR A 868 42.54 47.82 -36.33
CA THR A 868 42.78 49.02 -37.16
C THR A 868 41.58 49.38 -38.02
N ALA A 869 40.92 50.49 -37.67
CA ALA A 869 39.91 51.11 -38.52
C ALA A 869 40.54 51.74 -39.76
N ALA A 870 39.79 51.70 -40.86
CA ALA A 870 39.83 52.64 -41.97
C ALA A 870 38.38 53.08 -42.22
N VAL A 871 38.20 54.25 -42.84
CA VAL A 871 36.89 54.85 -43.12
C VAL A 871 36.48 54.48 -44.57
N ASP A 872 35.48 55.16 -45.11
CA ASP A 872 34.95 55.13 -46.48
C ASP A 872 33.78 54.13 -46.60
N ASP A 873 32.48 54.49 -46.53
CA ASP A 873 31.65 55.60 -47.07
C ASP A 873 30.84 55.15 -48.33
N GLU A 874 29.79 55.90 -48.64
CA GLU A 874 28.77 55.73 -49.71
C GLU A 874 27.65 54.65 -49.54
N SER A 875 26.49 55.08 -50.04
CA SER A 875 25.14 54.51 -50.25
C SER A 875 25.03 53.05 -50.76
N ASP A 876 23.87 52.36 -50.69
CA ASP A 876 22.45 52.78 -50.61
C ASP A 876 21.65 52.08 -49.48
#